data_AF-A0AAE9JL92-F1
#
_entry.id   AF-A0AAE9JL92-F1
#
_cell.length_a   1.000
_cell.length_b   1.000
_cell.length_c   1.000
_cell.angle_alpha   90.00
_cell.angle_beta   90.00
_cell.angle_gamma   90.00
#
_symmetry.space_group_name_H-M   'P 1'
#
loop_
_entity.id
_entity.type
_entity.pdbx_description
1 polymer ?
#
loop_
_entity_poly.entity_id
_entity_poly.type
_entity_poly.pdbx_seq_one_letter_code
_entity_poly.pdbx_strand_id
1 'polypeptide(L)'
;MIFILIISSLVFIDYARTADSNNSFQTPPKYKWAGCENLGKCKLDGFAKPTLLILSFDGFAKEYLGRKIVKSLELIAECGARADTVYPSFPSKTFPNHYTMVTGLYPESHGITDNNVFDPKISPDLLAMRKSEAEKYYEGEPIWSAYKRLTGRPAHCLFWVGCYFNHTGYKPDISPDYNQELPLQERINTLISWLKLPEKERPGLITAYLHQPDAAGHKQKDIDQALEDVNRYIDALMENLYDEGLLECINIAIVSDHGMQVLNKTIEVEDYVDMKGLVLSKGVVARIHLNGTDRTIDEVADEIRCKVDGIKVNTVKDIPVRKHYSKSTRVGDLIIEGKPGTTFYKSASDGGDHGNDYYNENMHTVMFARGPSFRKNVKAPPFQNVQYMNLWLDLLGLKGAVKNNGTIGFFDSILKNPPIRENNWSSMEECPTFGSADVLPCSERQINYLKKLSTHLNSCQSIRSLPLYSTDHCFQKNCDNVLIVHKKEDSRRAVIETLSRTSSSKKSSSSDGNFSYINTKYSSECPAFKGSQTFFTAGFDEISKLASAQYEFPERFLNNILLPLSIKTEEYLNRFGTIFVISGLAADSDLDGISDSKVSVPPTHFYRIIITCKGSWLSKNPPLCKTYEEMKVLAFVFPILDGKSTMDCMSSDEVLLDYTSTIEDVERIAGIQFQIGALSHQQNVYLRRNITTSLW
;
A
#
# COMPACT_ATOMS: atom_id res chain seq x y z
N MET A 1 19.08 26.41 68.36
CA MET A 1 20.48 26.04 68.08
C MET A 1 20.65 26.13 66.56
N ILE A 2 20.94 27.28 65.92
CA ILE A 2 22.04 28.27 66.00
C ILE A 2 23.44 27.66 65.85
N PHE A 3 24.00 27.78 64.63
CA PHE A 3 25.32 28.32 64.18
C PHE A 3 25.54 27.73 62.76
N ILE A 4 25.49 28.41 61.60
CA ILE A 4 26.09 29.66 61.05
C ILE A 4 27.63 29.68 61.07
N LEU A 5 28.25 29.68 59.87
CA LEU A 5 29.31 30.60 59.38
C LEU A 5 29.73 30.11 57.95
N ILE A 6 29.36 30.80 56.85
CA ILE A 6 29.98 31.99 56.18
C ILE A 6 31.11 31.55 55.21
N ILE A 7 30.89 31.56 53.89
CA ILE A 7 30.98 32.65 52.88
C ILE A 7 32.41 33.05 52.49
N SER A 8 32.73 32.86 51.19
CA SER A 8 33.32 33.88 50.29
C SER A 8 33.13 33.41 48.82
N SER A 9 32.19 33.93 48.03
CA SER A 9 32.13 35.27 47.38
C SER A 9 32.99 35.34 46.10
N LEU A 10 32.37 35.35 44.90
CA LEU A 10 32.02 36.55 44.08
C LEU A 10 33.17 36.89 43.09
N VAL A 11 33.04 37.27 41.81
CA VAL A 11 32.06 38.01 40.98
C VAL A 11 32.38 37.68 39.51
N PHE A 12 31.37 37.48 38.63
CA PHE A 12 31.11 38.40 37.51
C PHE A 12 29.67 38.21 36.99
N ILE A 13 29.04 39.38 36.86
CA ILE A 13 27.63 39.68 36.65
C ILE A 13 27.43 40.03 35.16
N ASP A 14 26.17 39.85 34.73
CA ASP A 14 25.50 40.40 33.55
C ASP A 14 25.89 39.88 32.16
N TYR A 15 24.96 39.13 31.57
CA TYR A 15 24.22 39.65 30.42
C TYR A 15 22.84 38.97 30.32
N ALA A 16 21.78 39.75 30.54
CA ALA A 16 20.43 39.38 30.16
C ALA A 16 19.92 40.39 29.12
N ARG A 17 19.29 39.84 28.08
CA ARG A 17 18.54 40.47 26.98
C ARG A 17 19.36 41.04 25.82
N THR A 18 19.43 40.24 24.76
CA THR A 18 18.68 40.52 23.51
C THR A 18 18.40 39.19 22.82
N ALA A 19 17.21 39.06 22.26
CA ALA A 19 16.85 37.98 21.36
C ALA A 19 17.84 37.94 20.19
N ASP A 20 18.38 36.76 19.89
CA ASP A 20 18.80 36.43 18.54
C ASP A 20 18.65 34.93 18.30
N SER A 21 17.70 34.61 17.44
CA SER A 21 17.57 33.37 16.71
C SER A 21 18.85 33.12 15.92
N ASN A 22 19.80 32.33 16.42
CA ASN A 22 20.96 31.87 15.65
C ASN A 22 21.68 30.69 16.34
N ASN A 23 21.18 29.47 16.15
CA ASN A 23 22.04 28.29 16.20
C ASN A 23 21.79 27.37 14.99
N SER A 24 21.59 28.01 13.83
CA SER A 24 21.76 27.38 12.53
C SER A 24 23.24 27.07 12.34
N PHE A 25 23.62 25.81 12.52
CA PHE A 25 24.81 25.16 11.95
C PHE A 25 25.95 26.11 11.55
N GLN A 26 26.76 26.55 12.51
CA GLN A 26 27.95 27.30 12.15
C GLN A 26 29.08 26.34 11.70
N THR A 27 28.91 25.76 10.50
CA THR A 27 29.93 25.21 9.56
C THR A 27 30.76 23.94 9.93
N PRO A 28 31.33 23.18 8.95
CA PRO A 28 30.86 22.89 7.60
C PRO A 28 30.97 21.38 7.24
N PRO A 29 29.91 20.57 7.24
CA PRO A 29 29.97 19.30 6.55
C PRO A 29 29.61 19.58 5.07
N LYS A 30 30.50 19.16 4.18
CA LYS A 30 30.36 19.27 2.72
C LYS A 30 31.21 18.20 2.04
N TYR A 31 31.09 16.99 2.57
CA TYR A 31 31.58 15.71 2.06
C TYR A 31 33.09 15.55 1.76
N LYS A 32 33.72 14.58 2.44
CA LYS A 32 34.47 13.51 1.76
C LYS A 32 34.30 12.21 2.54
N TRP A 33 33.24 11.48 2.21
CA TRP A 33 33.00 10.10 2.65
C TRP A 33 34.10 9.16 2.16
N ALA A 34 34.28 8.00 2.84
CA ALA A 34 35.27 6.95 2.53
C ALA A 34 35.22 6.33 1.10
N GLY A 35 34.41 6.89 0.21
CA GLY A 35 33.94 6.24 -1.01
C GLY A 35 33.17 4.95 -0.69
N CYS A 36 33.15 4.04 -1.65
CA CYS A 36 32.52 2.73 -1.48
C CYS A 36 33.55 1.59 -1.35
N GLU A 37 34.86 1.88 -1.31
CA GLU A 37 35.94 0.87 -1.37
C GLU A 37 35.98 -0.03 -0.13
N ASN A 38 35.66 0.54 1.03
CA ASN A 38 35.68 -0.15 2.31
C ASN A 38 34.30 -0.68 2.73
N LEU A 39 33.30 -0.66 1.82
CA LEU A 39 31.93 -1.05 2.17
C LEU A 39 31.83 -2.47 2.73
N GLY A 40 31.48 -2.55 4.01
CA GLY A 40 31.35 -3.80 4.77
C GLY A 40 32.67 -4.41 5.26
N LYS A 41 33.78 -3.68 5.15
CA LYS A 41 35.05 -4.02 5.81
C LYS A 41 35.10 -3.34 7.18
N CYS A 42 34.20 -3.74 8.07
CA CYS A 42 34.20 -3.24 9.44
C CYS A 42 35.52 -3.61 10.14
N LYS A 43 36.20 -2.62 10.73
CA LYS A 43 37.45 -2.79 11.47
C LYS A 43 37.25 -2.88 12.98
N LEU A 44 36.03 -2.66 13.46
CA LEU A 44 35.68 -2.65 14.86
C LEU A 44 35.20 -4.03 15.32
N ASP A 45 35.63 -4.43 16.51
CA ASP A 45 35.21 -5.69 17.12
C ASP A 45 33.75 -5.62 17.63
N GLY A 46 33.12 -6.80 17.73
CA GLY A 46 31.74 -6.95 18.21
C GLY A 46 30.65 -6.55 17.20
N PHE A 47 31.00 -6.21 15.96
CA PHE A 47 30.05 -5.89 14.88
C PHE A 47 29.79 -7.07 13.92
N ALA A 48 29.93 -8.30 14.41
CA ALA A 48 29.67 -9.51 13.60
C ALA A 48 28.25 -9.52 12.99
N LYS A 49 27.28 -8.92 13.70
CA LYS A 49 25.95 -8.58 13.17
C LYS A 49 25.83 -7.05 13.13
N PRO A 50 25.70 -6.43 11.94
CA PRO A 50 25.57 -4.99 11.81
C PRO A 50 24.35 -4.45 12.57
N THR A 51 24.53 -3.38 13.36
CA THR A 51 23.41 -2.63 13.92
C THR A 51 22.61 -1.99 12.77
N LEU A 52 21.28 -2.00 12.88
CA LEU A 52 20.37 -1.31 11.97
C LEU A 52 19.95 0.04 12.58
N LEU A 53 20.25 1.14 11.91
CA LEU A 53 19.76 2.48 12.20
C LEU A 53 18.69 2.87 11.17
N ILE A 54 17.46 3.08 11.63
CA ILE A 54 16.35 3.58 10.83
C ILE A 54 16.12 5.04 11.24
N LEU A 55 16.29 5.96 10.30
CA LEU A 55 16.19 7.40 10.52
C LEU A 55 15.06 7.97 9.67
N SER A 56 14.03 8.53 10.31
CA SER A 56 12.91 9.17 9.62
C SER A 56 13.03 10.68 9.62
N PHE A 57 12.84 11.29 8.45
CA PHE A 57 12.60 12.73 8.29
C PHE A 57 11.14 12.94 7.93
N ASP A 58 10.36 13.45 8.88
CA ASP A 58 8.93 13.69 8.76
C ASP A 58 8.62 14.58 7.56
N GLY A 59 7.64 14.18 6.74
CA GLY A 59 7.17 14.99 5.62
C GLY A 59 8.22 15.24 4.53
N PHE A 60 9.29 14.45 4.46
CA PHE A 60 10.25 14.54 3.35
C PHE A 60 9.60 14.00 2.07
N ALA A 61 8.93 14.89 1.34
CA ALA A 61 8.28 14.59 0.09
C ALA A 61 9.29 14.30 -1.03
N LYS A 62 8.94 13.39 -1.93
CA LYS A 62 9.73 13.05 -3.13
C LYS A 62 10.08 14.29 -3.96
N GLU A 63 9.17 15.24 -4.08
CA GLU A 63 9.39 16.47 -4.84
C GLU A 63 10.60 17.29 -4.34
N TYR A 64 10.97 17.16 -3.06
CA TYR A 64 12.13 17.86 -2.49
C TYR A 64 13.47 17.39 -3.06
N LEU A 65 13.54 16.17 -3.63
CA LEU A 65 14.71 15.74 -4.41
C LEU A 65 14.97 16.66 -5.61
N GLY A 66 13.90 17.18 -6.23
CA GLY A 66 13.99 18.09 -7.38
C GLY A 66 14.66 19.43 -7.07
N ARG A 67 14.69 19.83 -5.78
CA ARG A 67 15.35 21.06 -5.32
C ARG A 67 16.88 20.95 -5.27
N LYS A 68 17.43 19.73 -5.30
CA LYS A 68 18.89 19.46 -5.31
C LYS A 68 19.68 20.07 -4.13
N ILE A 69 19.01 20.26 -2.99
CA ILE A 69 19.59 20.79 -1.75
C ILE A 69 20.20 19.65 -0.92
N VAL A 70 19.48 18.53 -0.78
CA VAL A 70 19.84 17.41 0.11
C VAL A 70 20.75 16.39 -0.56
N LYS A 71 21.93 16.85 -0.99
CA LYS A 71 22.91 16.04 -1.75
C LYS A 71 23.48 14.85 -0.98
N SER A 72 23.41 14.86 0.35
CA SER A 72 23.90 13.74 1.18
C SER A 72 23.23 12.42 0.83
N LEU A 73 21.94 12.47 0.45
CA LEU A 73 21.17 11.28 0.07
C LEU A 73 21.74 10.60 -1.19
N GLU A 74 22.19 11.38 -2.16
CA GLU A 74 22.81 10.83 -3.38
C GLU A 74 24.10 10.07 -3.07
N LEU A 75 24.95 10.63 -2.18
CA LEU A 75 26.21 9.99 -1.75
C LEU A 75 25.97 8.71 -0.93
N ILE A 76 24.86 8.66 -0.17
CA ILE A 76 24.42 7.43 0.50
C ILE A 76 24.04 6.38 -0.55
N ALA A 77 23.27 6.75 -1.58
CA ALA A 77 22.82 5.84 -2.63
C ALA A 77 23.97 5.28 -3.49
N GLU A 78 25.00 6.08 -3.78
CA GLU A 78 26.17 5.64 -4.57
C GLU A 78 26.83 4.39 -3.96
N CYS A 79 26.87 4.31 -2.63
CA CYS A 79 27.41 3.17 -1.90
C CYS A 79 26.34 2.25 -1.31
N GLY A 80 25.10 2.32 -1.82
CA GLY A 80 24.00 1.57 -1.25
C GLY A 80 22.80 1.45 -2.17
N ALA A 81 21.61 1.54 -1.58
CA ALA A 81 20.33 1.36 -2.24
C ALA A 81 19.48 2.62 -2.14
N ARG A 82 18.62 2.87 -3.13
CA ARG A 82 17.60 3.92 -3.06
C ARG A 82 16.25 3.47 -3.63
N ALA A 83 15.19 4.14 -3.21
CA ALA A 83 13.91 4.15 -3.88
C ALA A 83 13.43 5.59 -3.99
N ASP A 84 13.24 6.06 -5.22
CA ASP A 84 12.83 7.44 -5.49
C ASP A 84 11.33 7.66 -5.28
N THR A 85 10.57 6.60 -4.99
CA THR A 85 9.11 6.67 -4.81
C THR A 85 8.69 5.59 -3.85
N VAL A 86 8.26 6.02 -2.68
CA VAL A 86 7.62 5.18 -1.67
C VAL A 86 6.22 5.73 -1.45
N TYR A 87 5.23 4.85 -1.52
CA TYR A 87 3.83 5.20 -1.29
C TYR A 87 3.50 5.04 0.19
N PRO A 88 3.00 6.07 0.86
CA PRO A 88 2.50 5.92 2.22
C PRO A 88 1.24 5.04 2.24
N SER A 89 0.93 4.51 3.42
CA SER A 89 -0.39 3.93 3.71
C SER A 89 -1.41 5.06 3.87
N PHE A 90 -2.68 4.76 3.56
CA PHE A 90 -3.78 5.71 3.68
C PHE A 90 -4.36 5.71 5.11
N PRO A 91 -4.66 6.87 5.70
CA PRO A 91 -4.29 8.22 5.25
C PRO A 91 -2.79 8.48 5.43
N SER A 92 -2.20 9.33 4.58
CA SER A 92 -0.77 9.65 4.63
C SER A 92 -0.41 10.63 5.77
N LYS A 93 -0.70 10.23 7.02
CA LYS A 93 -0.46 10.97 8.26
C LYS A 93 0.67 10.34 9.08
N THR A 94 1.30 11.15 9.94
CA THR A 94 2.49 10.79 10.71
C THR A 94 2.35 9.54 11.56
N PHE A 95 1.36 9.49 12.44
CA PHE A 95 1.19 8.37 13.38
C PHE A 95 0.90 7.05 12.67
N PRO A 96 -0.07 6.97 11.74
CA PRO A 96 -0.31 5.75 10.97
C PRO A 96 0.93 5.26 10.23
N ASN A 97 1.62 6.16 9.50
CA ASN A 97 2.69 5.75 8.61
C ASN A 97 3.99 5.40 9.35
N HIS A 98 4.36 6.13 10.40
CA HIS A 98 5.49 5.74 11.23
C HIS A 98 5.27 4.38 11.89
N TYR A 99 4.04 4.08 12.31
CA TYR A 99 3.73 2.80 12.93
C TYR A 99 3.63 1.66 11.90
N THR A 100 3.10 1.94 10.70
CA THR A 100 3.17 1.03 9.54
C THR A 100 4.61 0.63 9.22
N MET A 101 5.55 1.59 9.18
CA MET A 101 6.95 1.30 8.81
C MET A 101 7.66 0.33 9.77
N VAL A 102 7.19 0.21 11.02
CA VAL A 102 7.80 -0.64 12.05
C VAL A 102 6.99 -1.90 12.37
N THR A 103 5.76 -2.02 11.88
CA THR A 103 4.91 -3.22 12.04
C THR A 103 4.70 -3.97 10.71
N GLY A 104 4.81 -3.26 9.59
CA GLY A 104 4.44 -3.75 8.25
C GLY A 104 2.94 -3.97 8.08
N LEU A 105 2.13 -3.44 8.99
CA LEU A 105 0.69 -3.58 8.98
C LEU A 105 0.04 -2.32 8.39
N TYR A 106 -1.14 -2.47 7.79
CA TYR A 106 -1.96 -1.32 7.43
C TYR A 106 -2.59 -0.66 8.67
N PRO A 107 -2.99 0.63 8.58
CA PRO A 107 -3.61 1.36 9.69
C PRO A 107 -4.82 0.68 10.33
N GLU A 108 -5.66 0.01 9.54
CA GLU A 108 -6.80 -0.75 10.06
C GLU A 108 -6.39 -1.98 10.90
N SER A 109 -5.18 -2.51 10.70
CA SER A 109 -4.68 -3.72 11.37
C SER A 109 -3.84 -3.43 12.61
N HIS A 110 -3.09 -2.32 12.61
CA HIS A 110 -2.27 -1.93 13.78
C HIS A 110 -2.96 -0.91 14.70
N GLY A 111 -4.20 -0.52 14.38
CA GLY A 111 -5.08 0.21 15.28
C GLY A 111 -4.89 1.74 15.33
N ILE A 112 -3.87 2.26 14.65
CA ILE A 112 -3.57 3.70 14.58
C ILE A 112 -4.02 4.23 13.22
N THR A 113 -5.29 4.62 13.12
CA THR A 113 -5.94 4.97 11.85
C THR A 113 -5.70 6.40 11.41
N ASP A 114 -5.34 7.31 12.33
CA ASP A 114 -5.09 8.73 12.05
C ASP A 114 -4.26 9.34 13.20
N ASN A 115 -3.85 10.60 13.07
CA ASN A 115 -3.27 11.39 14.16
C ASN A 115 -4.29 11.70 15.27
N ASN A 116 -5.59 11.63 14.96
CA ASN A 116 -6.69 11.73 15.93
C ASN A 116 -7.57 10.49 15.85
N VAL A 117 -7.69 9.70 16.90
CA VAL A 117 -8.42 8.42 16.87
C VAL A 117 -9.57 8.44 17.86
N PHE A 118 -10.74 8.03 17.40
CA PHE A 118 -11.93 7.82 18.22
C PHE A 118 -12.15 6.32 18.41
N ASP A 119 -12.20 5.89 19.67
CA ASP A 119 -12.56 4.52 20.05
C ASP A 119 -13.33 4.57 21.38
N PRO A 120 -14.67 4.47 21.36
CA PRO A 120 -15.50 4.58 22.56
C PRO A 120 -15.26 3.46 23.58
N LYS A 121 -14.56 2.38 23.20
CA LYS A 121 -14.14 1.32 24.13
C LYS A 121 -12.91 1.73 24.96
N ILE A 122 -12.16 2.73 24.50
CA ILE A 122 -10.95 3.24 25.17
C ILE A 122 -11.20 4.63 25.77
N SER A 123 -11.81 5.55 25.02
CA SER A 123 -12.13 6.91 25.46
C SER A 123 -13.43 7.41 24.84
N PRO A 124 -14.29 8.12 25.58
CA PRO A 124 -15.49 8.73 25.03
C PRO A 124 -15.19 9.91 24.08
N ASP A 125 -13.95 10.38 24.02
CA ASP A 125 -13.54 11.55 23.25
C ASP A 125 -12.68 11.16 22.03
N LEU A 126 -12.71 12.01 20.99
CA LEU A 126 -11.73 11.96 19.91
C LEU A 126 -10.36 12.41 20.45
N LEU A 127 -9.38 11.51 20.49
CA LEU A 127 -8.08 11.80 21.10
C LEU A 127 -7.00 12.06 20.05
N ALA A 128 -6.20 13.11 20.26
CA ALA A 128 -4.97 13.32 19.52
C ALA A 128 -3.90 12.33 20.02
N MET A 129 -3.42 11.45 19.14
CA MET A 129 -2.49 10.36 19.51
C MET A 129 -1.18 10.87 20.11
N ARG A 130 -0.69 12.04 19.67
CA ARG A 130 0.50 12.69 20.24
C ARG A 130 0.39 13.08 21.72
N LYS A 131 -0.85 13.17 22.24
CA LYS A 131 -1.13 13.53 23.64
C LYS A 131 -1.71 12.36 24.44
N SER A 132 -1.99 11.25 23.78
CA SER A 132 -2.62 10.09 24.40
C SER A 132 -1.57 9.25 25.12
N GLU A 133 -1.84 8.85 26.35
CA GLU A 133 -1.04 7.89 27.11
C GLU A 133 -1.61 6.46 27.03
N ALA A 134 -2.68 6.25 26.26
CA ALA A 134 -3.36 4.98 26.17
C ALA A 134 -2.67 4.02 25.19
N GLU A 135 -1.89 3.08 25.72
CA GLU A 135 -1.22 2.06 24.89
C GLU A 135 -2.20 1.12 24.14
N LYS A 136 -3.46 1.04 24.59
CA LYS A 136 -4.52 0.19 23.98
C LYS A 136 -4.86 0.55 22.53
N TYR A 137 -4.46 1.71 22.04
CA TYR A 137 -4.63 2.08 20.63
C TYR A 137 -3.63 1.38 19.71
N TYR A 138 -2.50 0.90 20.24
CA TYR A 138 -1.42 0.29 19.49
C TYR A 138 -1.62 -1.23 19.44
N GLU A 139 -1.73 -1.77 18.23
CA GLU A 139 -1.90 -3.20 17.97
C GLU A 139 -0.78 -3.73 17.06
N GLY A 140 -0.65 -5.05 16.96
CA GLY A 140 0.46 -5.66 16.23
C GLY A 140 1.81 -5.55 16.95
N GLU A 141 2.84 -6.14 16.34
CA GLU A 141 4.17 -6.25 16.92
C GLU A 141 5.18 -5.37 16.16
N PRO A 142 5.67 -4.26 16.77
CA PRO A 142 6.68 -3.43 16.13
C PRO A 142 8.07 -4.10 16.15
N ILE A 143 8.94 -3.70 15.23
CA ILE A 143 10.23 -4.34 14.98
C ILE A 143 11.15 -4.39 16.20
N TRP A 144 11.14 -3.39 17.09
CA TRP A 144 11.90 -3.42 18.34
C TRP A 144 11.41 -4.52 19.29
N SER A 145 10.11 -4.75 19.34
CA SER A 145 9.50 -5.81 20.16
C SER A 145 9.91 -7.18 19.64
N ALA A 146 9.73 -7.41 18.34
CA ALA A 146 10.15 -8.64 17.68
C ALA A 146 11.65 -8.92 17.85
N TYR A 147 12.49 -7.89 17.64
CA TYR A 147 13.94 -8.01 17.78
C TYR A 147 14.35 -8.40 19.21
N LYS A 148 13.82 -7.70 20.23
CA LYS A 148 14.12 -8.00 21.63
C LYS A 148 13.64 -9.39 22.03
N ARG A 149 12.38 -9.72 21.73
CA ARG A 149 11.77 -11.01 22.07
C ARG A 149 12.53 -12.19 21.46
N LEU A 150 12.98 -12.07 20.22
CA LEU A 150 13.60 -13.17 19.48
C LEU A 150 15.11 -13.29 19.69
N THR A 151 15.80 -12.19 20.00
CA THR A 151 17.27 -12.17 20.09
C THR A 151 17.79 -11.94 21.51
N GLY A 152 16.99 -11.40 22.41
CA GLY A 152 17.41 -10.93 23.74
C GLY A 152 18.38 -9.74 23.70
N ARG A 153 18.65 -9.15 22.54
CA ARG A 153 19.58 -8.03 22.37
C ARG A 153 18.86 -6.69 22.49
N PRO A 154 19.56 -5.63 22.94
CA PRO A 154 18.93 -4.35 23.17
C PRO A 154 18.47 -3.65 21.89
N ALA A 155 17.39 -2.89 22.00
CA ALA A 155 16.90 -1.98 20.97
C ALA A 155 16.69 -0.59 21.58
N HIS A 156 17.14 0.46 20.90
CA HIS A 156 16.94 1.85 21.35
C HIS A 156 16.03 2.60 20.38
N CYS A 157 15.28 3.56 20.91
CA CYS A 157 14.39 4.40 20.13
C CYS A 157 14.59 5.86 20.50
N LEU A 158 14.89 6.71 19.52
CA LEU A 158 14.87 8.16 19.66
C LEU A 158 13.62 8.70 18.96
N PHE A 159 12.53 8.84 19.71
CA PHE A 159 11.32 9.58 19.31
C PHE A 159 10.41 8.93 18.25
N TRP A 160 10.53 7.64 17.99
CA TRP A 160 9.63 6.97 17.04
C TRP A 160 8.24 6.74 17.64
N VAL A 161 7.19 6.87 16.81
CA VAL A 161 5.79 6.65 17.21
C VAL A 161 5.61 5.26 17.82
N GLY A 162 4.99 5.22 19.00
CA GLY A 162 4.65 3.97 19.71
C GLY A 162 5.77 3.36 20.54
N CYS A 163 7.02 3.84 20.44
CA CYS A 163 8.14 3.20 21.13
C CYS A 163 8.19 3.50 22.64
N TYR A 164 7.42 4.48 23.12
CA TYR A 164 7.21 4.76 24.54
C TYR A 164 6.38 3.66 25.25
N PHE A 165 5.47 3.01 24.52
CA PHE A 165 4.51 2.04 25.08
C PHE A 165 5.07 0.62 25.15
N ASN A 166 4.52 -0.19 26.07
CA ASN A 166 4.93 -1.58 26.30
C ASN A 166 3.79 -2.58 26.07
N HIS A 167 2.92 -2.33 25.10
CA HIS A 167 1.71 -3.12 24.84
C HIS A 167 2.01 -4.59 24.45
N THR A 168 3.22 -4.88 23.98
CA THR A 168 3.68 -6.24 23.63
C THR A 168 4.51 -6.92 24.73
N GLY A 169 4.85 -6.20 25.80
CA GLY A 169 5.79 -6.66 26.83
C GLY A 169 7.28 -6.49 26.48
N TYR A 170 7.62 -6.06 25.25
CA TYR A 170 9.00 -5.88 24.78
C TYR A 170 9.26 -4.46 24.20
N LYS A 171 9.06 -3.41 25.00
CA LYS A 171 9.46 -2.04 24.62
C LYS A 171 10.98 -1.88 24.44
N PRO A 172 11.48 -0.85 23.72
CA PRO A 172 12.92 -0.56 23.66
C PRO A 172 13.55 -0.41 25.04
N ASP A 173 14.84 -0.72 25.16
CA ASP A 173 15.62 -0.58 26.39
C ASP A 173 15.83 0.89 26.76
N ILE A 174 16.02 1.74 25.74
CA ILE A 174 16.12 3.18 25.89
C ILE A 174 15.13 3.84 24.92
N SER A 175 14.22 4.65 25.46
CA SER A 175 13.22 5.41 24.71
C SER A 175 12.88 6.71 25.46
N PRO A 176 13.67 7.79 25.31
CA PRO A 176 13.37 9.06 25.98
C PRO A 176 12.07 9.68 25.45
N ASP A 177 11.42 10.47 26.30
CA ASP A 177 10.21 11.21 25.96
C ASP A 177 10.45 12.15 24.77
N TYR A 178 9.44 12.28 23.91
CA TYR A 178 9.53 13.13 22.73
C TYR A 178 9.88 14.57 23.12
N ASN A 179 11.01 15.05 22.62
CA ASN A 179 11.43 16.43 22.76
C ASN A 179 11.80 17.02 21.40
N GLN A 180 10.87 17.78 20.83
CA GLN A 180 11.08 18.46 19.55
C GLN A 180 12.26 19.45 19.60
N GLU A 181 12.46 20.09 20.75
CA GLU A 181 13.47 21.12 20.98
C GLU A 181 14.88 20.54 21.21
N LEU A 182 15.03 19.20 21.28
CA LEU A 182 16.35 18.58 21.42
C LEU A 182 17.23 18.96 20.22
N PRO A 183 18.38 19.65 20.44
CA PRO A 183 19.23 20.12 19.35
C PRO A 183 19.71 19.00 18.44
N LEU A 184 19.82 19.30 17.15
CA LEU A 184 20.23 18.35 16.12
C LEU A 184 21.58 17.68 16.44
N GLN A 185 22.57 18.44 16.92
CA GLN A 185 23.86 17.88 17.30
C GLN A 185 23.74 16.89 18.46
N GLU A 186 22.90 17.17 19.46
CA GLU A 186 22.70 16.25 20.59
C GLU A 186 21.99 14.96 20.17
N ARG A 187 21.12 15.02 19.15
CA ARG A 187 20.56 13.81 18.53
C ARG A 187 21.68 12.97 17.91
N ILE A 188 22.61 13.58 17.17
CA ILE A 188 23.77 12.87 16.58
C ILE A 188 24.63 12.25 17.70
N ASN A 189 25.02 13.05 18.70
CA ASN A 189 25.81 12.60 19.84
C ASN A 189 25.16 11.38 20.52
N THR A 190 23.84 11.42 20.71
CA THR A 190 23.05 10.32 21.27
C THR A 190 23.20 9.05 20.43
N LEU A 191 22.98 9.13 19.12
CA LEU A 191 23.09 7.97 18.22
C LEU A 191 24.50 7.36 18.21
N ILE A 192 25.53 8.21 18.13
CA ILE A 192 26.94 7.78 18.17
C ILE A 192 27.26 7.12 19.53
N SER A 193 26.82 7.71 20.63
CA SER A 193 27.05 7.15 21.97
C SER A 193 26.46 5.75 22.13
N TRP A 194 25.25 5.51 21.61
CA TRP A 194 24.61 4.19 21.64
C TRP A 194 25.39 3.16 20.80
N LEU A 195 25.89 3.56 19.63
CA LEU A 195 26.68 2.69 18.75
C LEU A 195 28.07 2.35 19.32
N LYS A 196 28.60 3.18 20.24
CA LYS A 196 29.89 2.98 20.90
C LYS A 196 29.81 2.16 22.19
N LEU A 197 28.61 1.76 22.63
CA LEU A 197 28.45 0.90 23.80
C LEU A 197 29.17 -0.45 23.60
N PRO A 198 29.57 -1.12 24.70
CA PRO A 198 30.10 -2.49 24.65
C PRO A 198 29.10 -3.45 23.96
N GLU A 199 29.59 -4.49 23.28
CA GLU A 199 28.78 -5.37 22.41
C GLU A 199 27.49 -5.90 23.05
N LYS A 200 27.51 -6.21 24.35
CA LYS A 200 26.35 -6.73 25.09
C LYS A 200 25.28 -5.67 25.36
N GLU A 201 25.69 -4.42 25.52
CA GLU A 201 24.81 -3.27 25.82
C GLU A 201 24.44 -2.48 24.56
N ARG A 202 25.23 -2.62 23.49
CA ARG A 202 25.02 -1.95 22.22
C ARG A 202 23.75 -2.44 21.53
N PRO A 203 22.83 -1.54 21.16
CA PRO A 203 21.62 -1.92 20.46
C PRO A 203 21.94 -2.50 19.09
N GLY A 204 21.25 -3.58 18.71
CA GLY A 204 21.29 -4.06 17.33
C GLY A 204 20.26 -3.36 16.43
N LEU A 205 19.33 -2.61 17.02
CA LEU A 205 18.34 -1.81 16.33
C LEU A 205 18.22 -0.43 17.00
N ILE A 206 18.27 0.61 16.19
CA ILE A 206 17.99 1.99 16.57
C ILE A 206 16.94 2.56 15.61
N THR A 207 15.85 3.09 16.14
CA THR A 207 14.87 3.89 15.38
C THR A 207 14.98 5.35 15.82
N ALA A 208 15.04 6.29 14.89
CA ALA A 208 15.22 7.71 15.17
C ALA A 208 14.33 8.59 14.30
N TYR A 209 13.86 9.71 14.85
CA TYR A 209 12.91 10.61 14.20
C TYR A 209 13.35 12.09 14.25
N LEU A 210 13.10 12.81 13.15
CA LEU A 210 13.22 14.26 13.03
C LEU A 210 11.97 14.86 12.38
N HIS A 211 11.51 15.99 12.93
CA HIS A 211 10.25 16.67 12.56
C HIS A 211 10.33 17.56 11.30
N GLN A 212 11.51 17.68 10.69
CA GLN A 212 11.71 18.46 9.47
C GLN A 212 11.93 17.52 8.28
N PRO A 213 11.49 17.89 7.06
CA PRO A 213 10.97 19.21 6.66
C PRO A 213 9.46 19.45 6.88
N ASP A 214 8.71 18.51 7.49
CA ASP A 214 7.26 18.62 7.68
C ASP A 214 6.80 19.96 8.28
N ALA A 215 7.44 20.41 9.37
CA ALA A 215 7.06 21.67 10.02
C ALA A 215 7.21 22.91 9.11
N ALA A 216 8.19 22.92 8.20
CA ALA A 216 8.33 23.96 7.17
C ALA A 216 7.29 23.79 6.05
N GLY A 217 7.02 22.54 5.66
CA GLY A 217 5.98 22.18 4.68
C GLY A 217 4.58 22.62 5.13
N HIS A 218 4.21 22.41 6.39
CA HIS A 218 2.93 22.88 6.93
C HIS A 218 2.77 24.40 6.85
N LYS A 219 3.85 25.14 7.07
CA LYS A 219 3.85 26.61 7.00
C LYS A 219 3.96 27.14 5.57
N GLN A 220 4.35 26.29 4.61
CA GLN A 220 4.76 26.68 3.25
C GLN A 220 5.80 27.82 3.25
N LYS A 221 6.71 27.80 4.23
CA LYS A 221 7.72 28.83 4.46
C LYS A 221 9.04 28.18 4.82
N ASP A 222 10.13 28.79 4.38
CA ASP A 222 11.51 28.39 4.71
C ASP A 222 11.84 26.92 4.38
N ILE A 223 11.14 26.32 3.40
CA ILE A 223 11.33 24.90 3.01
C ILE A 223 12.78 24.65 2.58
N ASP A 224 13.38 25.53 1.78
CA ASP A 224 14.76 25.36 1.34
C ASP A 224 15.74 25.39 2.52
N GLN A 225 15.50 26.27 3.50
CA GLN A 225 16.32 26.31 4.72
C GLN A 225 16.16 25.02 5.53
N ALA A 226 14.92 24.52 5.70
CA ALA A 226 14.68 23.25 6.39
C ALA A 226 15.37 22.07 5.67
N LEU A 227 15.38 22.07 4.33
CA LEU A 227 16.09 21.06 3.54
C LEU A 227 17.62 21.19 3.66
N GLU A 228 18.15 22.41 3.75
CA GLU A 228 19.57 22.62 4.06
C GLU A 228 19.92 22.09 5.45
N ASP A 229 19.06 22.32 6.45
CA ASP A 229 19.23 21.83 7.81
C ASP A 229 19.23 20.30 7.84
N VAL A 230 18.29 19.66 7.13
CA VAL A 230 18.26 18.20 6.93
C VAL A 230 19.53 17.72 6.25
N ASN A 231 19.99 18.39 5.20
CA ASN A 231 21.22 18.01 4.52
C ASN A 231 22.43 18.07 5.46
N ARG A 232 22.59 19.18 6.20
CA ARG A 232 23.71 19.34 7.13
C ARG A 232 23.63 18.33 8.28
N TYR A 233 22.44 17.95 8.73
CA TYR A 233 22.26 16.88 9.72
C TYR A 233 22.75 15.53 9.19
N ILE A 234 22.32 15.15 7.99
CA ILE A 234 22.74 13.88 7.38
C ILE A 234 24.25 13.87 7.19
N ASP A 235 24.80 14.93 6.61
CA ASP A 235 26.24 15.06 6.37
C ASP A 235 27.04 14.93 7.68
N ALA A 236 26.66 15.69 8.71
CA ALA A 236 27.31 15.61 10.03
C ALA A 236 27.18 14.23 10.71
N LEU A 237 26.00 13.60 10.65
CA LEU A 237 25.79 12.27 11.22
C LEU A 237 26.71 11.25 10.56
N MET A 238 26.74 11.26 9.24
CA MET A 238 27.59 10.37 8.48
C MET A 238 29.07 10.62 8.84
N GLU A 239 29.48 11.87 9.14
CA GLU A 239 30.88 12.29 9.33
C GLU A 239 31.39 11.71 10.63
N ASN A 240 30.57 11.88 11.66
CA ASN A 240 30.80 11.26 12.96
C ASN A 240 30.84 9.73 12.85
N LEU A 241 29.99 9.11 12.04
CA LEU A 241 30.07 7.66 11.82
C LEU A 241 31.37 7.25 11.12
N TYR A 242 31.87 8.05 10.19
CA TYR A 242 33.13 7.78 9.50
C TYR A 242 34.33 7.93 10.44
N ASP A 243 34.40 9.05 11.17
CA ASP A 243 35.49 9.38 12.09
C ASP A 243 35.59 8.37 13.24
N GLU A 244 34.45 7.86 13.71
CA GLU A 244 34.38 6.82 14.73
C GLU A 244 34.59 5.40 14.17
N GLY A 245 34.81 5.25 12.86
CA GLY A 245 35.01 3.95 12.20
C GLY A 245 33.76 3.08 12.10
N LEU A 246 32.58 3.63 12.42
CA LEU A 246 31.29 2.94 12.47
C LEU A 246 30.60 2.82 11.10
N LEU A 247 30.89 3.73 10.17
CA LEU A 247 30.18 3.87 8.90
C LEU A 247 30.11 2.55 8.10
N GLU A 248 31.18 1.76 8.13
CA GLU A 248 31.27 0.49 7.40
C GLU A 248 30.83 -0.74 8.22
N CYS A 249 30.39 -0.52 9.46
CA CYS A 249 29.99 -1.54 10.43
C CYS A 249 28.47 -1.64 10.61
N ILE A 250 27.71 -0.63 10.20
CA ILE A 250 26.26 -0.55 10.43
C ILE A 250 25.47 -0.48 9.12
N ASN A 251 24.21 -0.89 9.19
CA ASN A 251 23.23 -0.61 8.15
C ASN A 251 22.44 0.64 8.55
N ILE A 252 22.33 1.61 7.64
CA ILE A 252 21.56 2.85 7.82
C ILE A 252 20.47 2.87 6.75
N ALA A 253 19.25 3.19 7.16
CA ALA A 253 18.15 3.49 6.26
C ALA A 253 17.53 4.83 6.64
N ILE A 254 17.50 5.74 5.68
CA ILE A 254 16.80 7.02 5.73
C ILE A 254 15.46 6.87 5.02
N VAL A 255 14.39 7.18 5.73
CA VAL A 255 13.00 7.03 5.29
C VAL A 255 12.19 8.30 5.55
N SER A 256 10.99 8.35 5.00
CA SER A 256 9.98 9.38 5.26
C SER A 256 8.60 8.75 5.21
N ASP A 257 7.70 9.28 6.04
CA ASP A 257 6.38 8.75 6.32
C ASP A 257 5.30 9.26 5.38
N HIS A 258 5.36 10.51 4.93
CA HIS A 258 4.46 11.08 3.91
C HIS A 258 5.11 12.26 3.16
N GLY A 259 4.41 12.74 2.13
CA GLY A 259 4.76 13.99 1.46
C GLY A 259 3.98 15.20 2.00
N MET A 260 3.76 16.23 1.18
CA MET A 260 3.14 17.50 1.58
C MET A 260 2.34 18.12 0.43
N GLN A 261 1.14 18.64 0.70
CA GLN A 261 0.25 19.24 -0.29
C GLN A 261 -0.14 20.66 0.14
N VAL A 262 0.07 21.64 -0.76
CA VAL A 262 -0.40 23.02 -0.56
C VAL A 262 -1.92 23.06 -0.52
N LEU A 263 -2.47 23.75 0.49
CA LEU A 263 -3.90 23.94 0.67
C LEU A 263 -4.41 25.17 -0.11
N ASN A 264 -5.60 25.06 -0.68
CA ASN A 264 -6.23 26.12 -1.46
C ASN A 264 -7.77 26.13 -1.38
N LYS A 265 -8.38 25.12 -0.75
CA LYS A 265 -9.83 24.99 -0.62
C LYS A 265 -10.19 24.51 0.77
N THR A 266 -11.17 25.17 1.39
CA THR A 266 -11.72 24.78 2.71
C THR A 266 -13.19 24.44 2.56
N ILE A 267 -13.62 23.34 3.18
CA ILE A 267 -15.01 22.89 3.21
C ILE A 267 -15.35 22.53 4.65
N GLU A 268 -16.32 23.22 5.26
CA GLU A 268 -16.79 22.87 6.61
C GLU A 268 -17.85 21.78 6.51
N VAL A 269 -17.57 20.60 7.05
CA VAL A 269 -18.52 19.46 7.01
C VAL A 269 -19.82 19.81 7.75
N GLU A 270 -19.71 20.59 8.82
CA GLU A 270 -20.84 21.02 9.64
C GLU A 270 -21.84 21.94 8.92
N ASP A 271 -21.47 22.54 7.78
CA ASP A 271 -22.38 23.33 6.95
C ASP A 271 -23.37 22.44 6.17
N TYR A 272 -23.07 21.15 6.04
CA TYR A 272 -23.83 20.21 5.21
C TYR A 272 -24.48 19.09 6.02
N VAL A 273 -23.88 18.71 7.16
CA VAL A 273 -24.30 17.56 7.97
C VAL A 273 -24.75 18.02 9.35
N ASP A 274 -25.95 17.60 9.79
CA ASP A 274 -26.37 17.79 11.19
C ASP A 274 -25.48 16.93 12.09
N MET A 275 -24.71 17.57 12.97
CA MET A 275 -23.73 16.90 13.82
C MET A 275 -24.32 16.25 15.08
N LYS A 276 -25.65 16.28 15.28
CA LYS A 276 -26.30 15.67 16.45
C LYS A 276 -26.04 14.16 16.54
N GLY A 277 -25.36 13.74 17.61
CA GLY A 277 -25.02 12.32 17.85
C GLY A 277 -23.94 11.79 16.91
N LEU A 278 -23.08 12.67 16.39
CA LEU A 278 -21.95 12.33 15.53
C LEU A 278 -20.64 12.87 16.14
N VAL A 279 -19.52 12.20 15.85
CA VAL A 279 -18.16 12.67 16.17
C VAL A 279 -17.41 12.90 14.86
N LEU A 280 -16.95 14.14 14.64
CA LEU A 280 -16.20 14.53 13.45
C LEU A 280 -14.71 14.64 13.76
N SER A 281 -13.91 13.83 13.07
CA SER A 281 -12.46 14.02 12.96
C SER A 281 -12.15 14.87 11.73
N LYS A 282 -11.55 16.04 11.95
CA LYS A 282 -11.20 17.00 10.88
C LYS A 282 -9.79 16.78 10.36
N GLY A 283 -9.56 17.18 9.12
CA GLY A 283 -8.27 17.05 8.42
C GLY A 283 -8.40 17.35 6.94
N VAL A 284 -7.39 16.98 6.16
CA VAL A 284 -7.52 16.84 4.68
C VAL A 284 -8.29 15.57 4.28
N VAL A 285 -8.41 14.62 5.21
CA VAL A 285 -9.37 13.51 5.16
C VAL A 285 -10.22 13.65 6.41
N ALA A 286 -11.50 14.01 6.24
CA ALA A 286 -12.43 14.08 7.35
C ALA A 286 -13.11 12.73 7.57
N ARG A 287 -13.45 12.43 8.82
CA ARG A 287 -14.08 11.16 9.20
C ARG A 287 -15.23 11.42 10.16
N ILE A 288 -16.37 10.78 9.94
CA ILE A 288 -17.54 10.88 10.82
C ILE A 288 -17.76 9.52 11.46
N HIS A 289 -17.94 9.52 12.79
CA HIS A 289 -18.39 8.38 13.55
C HIS A 289 -19.82 8.65 14.05
N LEU A 290 -20.72 7.69 13.85
CA LEU A 290 -22.05 7.73 14.43
C LEU A 290 -21.94 7.33 15.91
N ASN A 291 -22.34 8.22 16.81
CA ASN A 291 -22.21 8.02 18.25
C ASN A 291 -23.37 8.67 19.00
N GLY A 292 -24.44 7.91 19.21
CA GLY A 292 -25.67 8.38 19.90
C GLY A 292 -26.70 9.03 18.97
N THR A 293 -26.86 8.49 17.76
CA THR A 293 -27.90 8.87 16.79
C THR A 293 -28.64 7.64 16.28
N ASP A 294 -29.93 7.80 15.92
CA ASP A 294 -30.74 6.75 15.29
C ASP A 294 -30.65 6.79 13.75
N ARG A 295 -29.97 7.79 13.18
CA ARG A 295 -29.72 7.89 11.74
C ARG A 295 -28.81 6.76 11.29
N THR A 296 -29.09 6.23 10.11
CA THR A 296 -28.25 5.26 9.42
C THR A 296 -27.03 5.94 8.78
N ILE A 297 -25.99 5.15 8.48
CA ILE A 297 -24.79 5.65 7.78
C ILE A 297 -25.16 6.29 6.45
N ASP A 298 -26.06 5.67 5.68
CA ASP A 298 -26.48 6.18 4.37
C ASP A 298 -27.30 7.48 4.48
N GLU A 299 -28.14 7.64 5.51
CA GLU A 299 -28.85 8.90 5.75
C GLU A 299 -27.87 10.06 6.01
N VAL A 300 -26.85 9.83 6.86
CA VAL A 300 -25.82 10.84 7.14
C VAL A 300 -24.95 11.09 5.90
N ALA A 301 -24.60 10.04 5.14
CA ALA A 301 -23.82 10.19 3.92
C ALA A 301 -24.56 11.04 2.88
N ASP A 302 -25.85 10.77 2.66
CA ASP A 302 -26.70 11.47 1.71
C ASP A 302 -26.95 12.95 2.09
N GLU A 303 -26.62 13.39 3.31
CA GLU A 303 -26.63 14.81 3.69
C GLU A 303 -25.56 15.62 2.93
N ILE A 304 -24.42 15.02 2.58
CA ILE A 304 -23.27 15.70 1.93
C ILE A 304 -22.84 15.08 0.58
N ARG A 305 -23.03 13.76 0.40
CA ARG A 305 -22.63 13.01 -0.80
C ARG A 305 -23.26 13.61 -2.05
N CYS A 306 -22.44 13.82 -3.08
CA CYS A 306 -22.84 14.39 -4.38
C CYS A 306 -23.47 15.80 -4.33
N LYS A 307 -23.39 16.51 -3.19
CA LYS A 307 -23.88 17.90 -3.06
C LYS A 307 -22.77 18.95 -3.07
N VAL A 308 -21.52 18.51 -2.93
CA VAL A 308 -20.35 19.38 -2.88
C VAL A 308 -19.37 18.94 -3.97
N ASP A 309 -19.06 19.86 -4.88
CA ASP A 309 -18.17 19.56 -6.00
C ASP A 309 -16.73 19.32 -5.53
N GLY A 310 -16.13 18.24 -6.04
CA GLY A 310 -14.73 17.92 -5.81
C GLY A 310 -14.42 17.26 -4.47
N ILE A 311 -15.42 16.67 -3.82
CA ILE A 311 -15.23 15.74 -2.70
C ILE A 311 -15.80 14.36 -3.02
N LYS A 312 -15.30 13.36 -2.32
CA LYS A 312 -15.78 11.98 -2.28
C LYS A 312 -16.26 11.70 -0.86
N VAL A 313 -17.36 10.96 -0.74
CA VAL A 313 -17.95 10.59 0.55
C VAL A 313 -18.17 9.09 0.53
N ASN A 314 -17.18 8.38 1.06
CA ASN A 314 -17.17 6.93 1.19
C ASN A 314 -17.70 6.51 2.55
N THR A 315 -18.41 5.40 2.58
CA THR A 315 -18.55 4.50 3.72
C THR A 315 -17.43 3.46 3.71
N VAL A 316 -17.36 2.61 4.74
CA VAL A 316 -16.45 1.45 4.73
C VAL A 316 -16.78 0.40 3.66
N LYS A 317 -17.98 0.42 3.05
CA LYS A 317 -18.41 -0.55 2.02
C LYS A 317 -18.03 -0.15 0.60
N ASP A 318 -17.87 1.15 0.34
CA ASP A 318 -17.52 1.69 -0.98
C ASP A 318 -16.11 2.28 -1.03
N ILE A 319 -15.37 2.34 0.08
CA ILE A 319 -13.96 2.75 0.01
C ILE A 319 -13.12 1.74 -0.83
N PRO A 320 -12.20 2.20 -1.71
CA PRO A 320 -11.36 1.30 -2.50
C PRO A 320 -10.51 0.34 -1.65
N VAL A 321 -10.58 -0.97 -1.94
CA VAL A 321 -9.89 -2.05 -1.19
C VAL A 321 -8.39 -1.82 -1.04
N ARG A 322 -7.72 -1.28 -2.07
CA ARG A 322 -6.28 -0.94 -2.04
C ARG A 322 -5.86 0.06 -0.96
N LYS A 323 -6.81 0.73 -0.30
CA LYS A 323 -6.55 1.61 0.84
C LYS A 323 -6.37 0.82 2.13
N HIS A 324 -6.89 -0.42 2.22
CA HIS A 324 -6.86 -1.26 3.42
C HIS A 324 -7.29 -0.45 4.66
N TYR A 325 -8.49 0.15 4.56
CA TYR A 325 -8.99 1.16 5.49
C TYR A 325 -10.50 1.03 5.74
N SER A 326 -10.96 -0.21 5.97
CA SER A 326 -12.37 -0.55 6.18
C SER A 326 -12.62 -1.45 7.40
N LYS A 327 -11.67 -2.32 7.77
CA LYS A 327 -11.86 -3.36 8.79
C LYS A 327 -12.06 -2.82 10.20
N SER A 328 -11.36 -1.74 10.55
CA SER A 328 -11.36 -1.22 11.92
C SER A 328 -12.46 -0.19 12.13
N THR A 329 -13.22 -0.30 13.22
CA THR A 329 -14.22 0.73 13.60
C THR A 329 -13.58 2.11 13.86
N ARG A 330 -12.26 2.16 14.07
CA ARG A 330 -11.50 3.41 14.27
C ARG A 330 -11.33 4.22 12.98
N VAL A 331 -11.62 3.66 11.81
CA VAL A 331 -11.56 4.40 10.53
C VAL A 331 -12.70 5.40 10.38
N GLY A 332 -13.82 5.19 11.08
CA GLY A 332 -15.02 6.00 10.92
C GLY A 332 -16.05 5.35 10.01
N ASP A 333 -17.30 5.77 10.16
CA ASP A 333 -18.43 5.28 9.36
C ASP A 333 -18.47 5.96 8.00
N LEU A 334 -18.09 7.25 7.95
CA LEU A 334 -17.90 8.01 6.71
C LEU A 334 -16.47 8.55 6.61
N ILE A 335 -15.90 8.48 5.41
CA ILE A 335 -14.59 8.98 5.04
C ILE A 335 -14.79 9.98 3.91
N ILE A 336 -14.39 11.23 4.16
CA ILE A 336 -14.59 12.36 3.26
C ILE A 336 -13.23 12.81 2.74
N GLU A 337 -13.04 12.73 1.43
CA GLU A 337 -11.80 13.08 0.74
C GLU A 337 -12.06 14.20 -0.26
N GLY A 338 -11.25 15.25 -0.25
CA GLY A 338 -11.32 16.29 -1.28
C GLY A 338 -10.25 16.11 -2.36
N LYS A 339 -10.42 16.82 -3.49
CA LYS A 339 -9.32 17.00 -4.45
C LYS A 339 -8.08 17.57 -3.74
N PRO A 340 -6.85 17.24 -4.19
CA PRO A 340 -5.62 17.77 -3.63
C PRO A 340 -5.67 19.28 -3.35
N GLY A 341 -5.30 19.69 -2.13
CA GLY A 341 -5.40 21.07 -1.63
C GLY A 341 -6.70 21.40 -0.88
N THR A 342 -7.65 20.47 -0.83
CA THR A 342 -8.86 20.60 0.00
C THR A 342 -8.58 20.22 1.45
N THR A 343 -9.11 21.01 2.38
CA THR A 343 -9.13 20.72 3.82
C THR A 343 -10.53 20.87 4.41
N PHE A 344 -10.78 20.14 5.49
CA PHE A 344 -12.03 20.13 6.25
C PHE A 344 -11.90 20.75 7.65
N TYR A 345 -10.93 21.66 7.82
CA TYR A 345 -10.82 22.53 9.00
C TYR A 345 -11.76 23.75 8.91
N LYS A 346 -11.97 24.46 10.03
CA LYS A 346 -12.83 25.67 10.12
C LYS A 346 -12.24 26.95 9.53
N SER A 347 -10.97 26.94 9.14
CA SER A 347 -10.28 28.17 8.71
C SER A 347 -9.45 27.91 7.48
N ALA A 348 -9.49 28.85 6.55
CA ALA A 348 -8.62 28.85 5.38
C ALA A 348 -7.16 28.72 5.82
N SER A 349 -6.52 27.63 5.40
CA SER A 349 -5.09 27.46 5.56
C SER A 349 -4.41 27.92 4.28
N ASP A 350 -3.58 28.95 4.40
CA ASP A 350 -2.59 29.36 3.40
C ASP A 350 -1.31 28.50 3.47
N GLY A 351 -1.37 27.37 4.18
CA GLY A 351 -0.26 26.46 4.42
C GLY A 351 -0.32 25.17 3.60
N GLY A 352 0.38 24.16 4.11
CA GLY A 352 0.39 22.81 3.57
C GLY A 352 -0.17 21.82 4.58
N ASP A 353 -0.68 20.71 4.10
CA ASP A 353 -1.03 19.56 4.93
C ASP A 353 -0.85 18.27 4.10
N HIS A 354 -1.02 17.13 4.74
CA HIS A 354 -0.78 15.81 4.19
C HIS A 354 -1.85 14.86 4.74
N GLY A 355 -2.11 13.76 4.06
CA GLY A 355 -3.15 12.80 4.45
C GLY A 355 -3.97 12.28 3.27
N ASN A 356 -3.85 12.94 2.11
CA ASN A 356 -4.48 12.50 0.88
C ASN A 356 -4.02 11.10 0.47
N ASP A 357 -4.77 10.52 -0.46
CA ASP A 357 -4.41 9.26 -1.11
C ASP A 357 -2.99 9.30 -1.74
N TYR A 358 -2.27 8.19 -1.67
CA TYR A 358 -0.96 8.01 -2.28
C TYR A 358 -1.00 8.03 -3.82
N TYR A 359 -2.18 8.09 -4.44
CA TYR A 359 -2.31 8.49 -5.84
C TYR A 359 -1.92 9.94 -6.12
N ASN A 360 -2.03 10.82 -5.13
CA ASN A 360 -1.45 12.14 -5.24
C ASN A 360 0.08 12.04 -5.15
N GLU A 361 0.78 12.43 -6.22
CA GLU A 361 2.24 12.40 -6.28
C GLU A 361 2.93 13.24 -5.19
N ASN A 362 2.24 14.26 -4.70
CA ASN A 362 2.73 15.10 -3.62
C ASN A 362 2.80 14.36 -2.27
N MET A 363 2.15 13.20 -2.13
CA MET A 363 2.24 12.34 -0.94
C MET A 363 3.38 11.32 -1.01
N HIS A 364 4.06 11.18 -2.17
CA HIS A 364 5.12 10.20 -2.34
C HIS A 364 6.35 10.57 -1.52
N THR A 365 7.05 9.57 -1.00
CA THR A 365 8.27 9.74 -0.21
C THR A 365 9.45 9.00 -0.83
N VAL A 366 10.52 8.84 -0.07
CA VAL A 366 11.81 8.33 -0.53
C VAL A 366 12.40 7.33 0.46
N MET A 367 13.32 6.50 -0.04
CA MET A 367 14.20 5.64 0.78
C MET A 367 15.64 5.77 0.29
N PHE A 368 16.57 5.92 1.23
CA PHE A 368 18.01 5.84 0.96
C PHE A 368 18.67 4.95 2.01
N ALA A 369 19.48 3.99 1.60
CA ALA A 369 20.11 3.06 2.53
C ALA A 369 21.55 2.77 2.16
N ARG A 370 22.41 2.59 3.17
CA ARG A 370 23.84 2.24 3.02
C ARG A 370 24.25 1.27 4.11
N GLY A 371 25.15 0.35 3.79
CA GLY A 371 25.76 -0.51 4.78
C GLY A 371 26.34 -1.81 4.22
N PRO A 372 26.90 -2.68 5.08
CA PRO A 372 27.47 -3.97 4.69
C PRO A 372 26.46 -4.86 3.97
N SER A 373 25.16 -4.75 4.27
CA SER A 373 24.13 -5.67 3.78
C SER A 373 23.52 -5.27 2.45
N PHE A 374 23.62 -4.01 2.04
CA PHE A 374 23.05 -3.49 0.80
C PHE A 374 24.02 -3.62 -0.37
N ARG A 375 23.51 -3.93 -1.56
CA ARG A 375 24.28 -3.81 -2.81
C ARG A 375 24.59 -2.33 -3.07
N LYS A 376 25.61 -2.09 -3.88
CA LYS A 376 26.06 -0.73 -4.24
C LYS A 376 25.32 -0.23 -5.48
N ASN A 377 24.94 1.04 -5.46
CA ASN A 377 24.33 1.74 -6.59
C ASN A 377 23.14 0.98 -7.19
N VAL A 378 22.24 0.49 -6.32
CA VAL A 378 21.02 -0.22 -6.73
C VAL A 378 19.79 0.63 -6.47
N LYS A 379 18.79 0.50 -7.34
CA LYS A 379 17.50 1.18 -7.20
C LYS A 379 16.40 0.15 -7.04
N ALA A 380 15.67 0.22 -5.94
CA ALA A 380 14.44 -0.56 -5.76
C ALA A 380 13.31 0.05 -6.64
N PRO A 381 12.37 -0.78 -7.12
CA PRO A 381 11.17 -0.25 -7.78
C PRO A 381 10.29 0.50 -6.78
N PRO A 382 9.34 1.33 -7.24
CA PRO A 382 8.36 1.97 -6.35
C PRO A 382 7.60 0.95 -5.49
N PHE A 383 7.33 1.29 -4.24
CA PHE A 383 6.71 0.35 -3.28
C PHE A 383 5.90 1.06 -2.19
N GLN A 384 4.97 0.36 -1.55
CA GLN A 384 4.22 0.87 -0.40
C GLN A 384 4.94 0.61 0.93
N ASN A 385 4.88 1.55 1.87
CA ASN A 385 5.67 1.51 3.10
C ASN A 385 5.45 0.26 4.01
N VAL A 386 4.36 -0.49 3.87
CA VAL A 386 4.18 -1.80 4.54
C VAL A 386 5.33 -2.79 4.23
N GLN A 387 6.02 -2.62 3.10
CA GLN A 387 7.13 -3.49 2.70
C GLN A 387 8.36 -3.37 3.63
N TYR A 388 8.52 -2.24 4.34
CA TYR A 388 9.70 -1.97 5.17
C TYR A 388 9.93 -3.00 6.27
N MET A 389 8.87 -3.53 6.88
CA MET A 389 9.01 -4.51 7.97
C MET A 389 9.82 -5.73 7.54
N ASN A 390 9.57 -6.26 6.34
CA ASN A 390 10.32 -7.41 5.84
C ASN A 390 11.79 -7.06 5.57
N LEU A 391 12.09 -5.84 5.11
CA LEU A 391 13.47 -5.37 4.99
C LEU A 391 14.17 -5.36 6.35
N TRP A 392 13.52 -4.83 7.39
CA TRP A 392 14.10 -4.78 8.73
C TRP A 392 14.34 -6.18 9.30
N LEU A 393 13.35 -7.07 9.16
CA LEU A 393 13.46 -8.45 9.57
C LEU A 393 14.64 -9.15 8.86
N ASP A 394 14.78 -8.98 7.55
CA ASP A 394 15.89 -9.58 6.81
C ASP A 394 17.26 -9.04 7.25
N LEU A 395 17.38 -7.71 7.44
CA LEU A 395 18.63 -7.07 7.89
C LEU A 395 19.03 -7.47 9.32
N LEU A 396 18.06 -7.79 10.17
CA LEU A 396 18.29 -8.26 11.54
C LEU A 396 18.43 -9.79 11.64
N GLY A 397 18.28 -10.52 10.53
CA GLY A 397 18.36 -11.99 10.50
C GLY A 397 17.12 -12.69 11.06
N LEU A 398 15.96 -12.05 11.01
CA LEU A 398 14.66 -12.47 11.56
C LEU A 398 13.62 -12.74 10.45
N LYS A 399 14.07 -13.27 9.31
CA LYS A 399 13.24 -13.48 8.11
C LYS A 399 11.91 -14.18 8.44
N GLY A 400 10.79 -13.58 8.04
CA GLY A 400 9.45 -14.14 8.23
C GLY A 400 9.02 -14.35 9.69
N ALA A 401 9.72 -13.75 10.66
CA ALA A 401 9.44 -13.99 12.08
C ALA A 401 8.13 -13.33 12.57
N VAL A 402 7.62 -12.34 11.85
CA VAL A 402 6.38 -11.61 12.18
C VAL A 402 5.50 -11.55 10.94
N LYS A 403 4.23 -11.94 11.09
CA LYS A 403 3.22 -11.78 10.03
C LYS A 403 2.92 -10.30 9.83
N ASN A 404 2.95 -9.85 8.58
CA ASN A 404 2.70 -8.47 8.19
C ASN A 404 2.13 -8.42 6.76
N ASN A 405 1.75 -7.23 6.28
CA ASN A 405 1.14 -7.06 4.96
C ASN A 405 2.17 -6.87 3.82
N GLY A 406 3.46 -6.71 4.15
CA GLY A 406 4.55 -6.67 3.19
C GLY A 406 4.80 -8.03 2.53
N THR A 407 5.35 -8.01 1.31
CA THR A 407 5.74 -9.22 0.57
C THR A 407 7.15 -9.62 0.92
N ILE A 408 7.31 -10.84 1.43
CA ILE A 408 8.61 -11.43 1.70
C ILE A 408 9.40 -11.53 0.39
N GLY A 409 10.67 -11.09 0.40
CA GLY A 409 11.54 -11.12 -0.77
C GLY A 409 11.45 -9.89 -1.69
N PHE A 410 10.59 -8.92 -1.39
CA PHE A 410 10.51 -7.68 -2.18
C PHE A 410 11.88 -6.99 -2.33
N PHE A 411 12.67 -6.94 -1.26
CA PHE A 411 13.97 -6.26 -1.25
C PHE A 411 15.17 -7.18 -1.56
N ASP A 412 14.96 -8.43 -1.99
CA ASP A 412 16.08 -9.36 -2.23
C ASP A 412 17.07 -8.85 -3.29
N SER A 413 16.58 -8.10 -4.28
CA SER A 413 17.42 -7.52 -5.34
C SER A 413 18.37 -6.43 -4.85
N ILE A 414 18.11 -5.79 -3.70
CA ILE A 414 18.95 -4.73 -3.14
C ILE A 414 19.88 -5.21 -2.03
N LEU A 415 19.78 -6.48 -1.60
CA LEU A 415 20.62 -7.08 -0.57
C LEU A 415 21.80 -7.85 -1.19
N LYS A 416 22.99 -7.78 -0.57
CA LYS A 416 24.15 -8.57 -1.03
C LYS A 416 23.92 -10.06 -0.87
N ASN A 417 23.39 -10.46 0.28
CA ASN A 417 23.13 -11.85 0.65
C ASN A 417 21.65 -12.00 1.06
N PRO A 418 20.70 -11.97 0.11
CA PRO A 418 19.29 -12.12 0.44
C PRO A 418 19.02 -13.53 1.00
N PRO A 419 18.04 -13.68 1.91
CA PRO A 419 17.65 -15.00 2.39
C PRO A 419 17.12 -15.90 1.26
N ILE A 420 17.41 -17.20 1.33
CA ILE A 420 16.79 -18.19 0.43
C ILE A 420 15.27 -18.24 0.71
N ARG A 421 14.47 -18.12 -0.36
CA ARG A 421 13.00 -18.15 -0.33
C ARG A 421 12.51 -19.47 -0.94
N GLU A 422 11.79 -20.27 -0.15
CA GLU A 422 11.13 -21.50 -0.63
C GLU A 422 9.74 -21.17 -1.18
N ASN A 423 9.36 -21.79 -2.30
CA ASN A 423 8.00 -21.69 -2.83
C ASN A 423 7.16 -22.87 -2.31
N ASN A 424 6.23 -22.57 -1.40
CA ASN A 424 5.39 -23.59 -0.75
C ASN A 424 3.95 -23.62 -1.31
N TRP A 425 3.72 -23.10 -2.52
CA TRP A 425 2.37 -23.01 -3.08
C TRP A 425 1.92 -24.31 -3.75
N SER A 426 0.65 -24.67 -3.51
CA SER A 426 -0.02 -25.79 -4.15
C SER A 426 -0.56 -25.40 -5.51
N SER A 427 -0.06 -26.04 -6.58
CA SER A 427 -0.58 -25.84 -7.92
C SER A 427 -2.06 -26.23 -7.99
N MET A 428 -2.85 -25.39 -8.64
CA MET A 428 -4.26 -25.63 -8.90
C MET A 428 -4.41 -26.74 -9.94
N GLU A 429 -5.31 -27.69 -9.68
CA GLU A 429 -5.59 -28.82 -10.56
C GLU A 429 -6.76 -28.52 -11.52
N GLU A 430 -6.82 -29.26 -12.63
CA GLU A 430 -7.97 -29.22 -13.52
C GLU A 430 -9.20 -29.81 -12.81
N CYS A 431 -10.37 -29.21 -13.02
CA CYS A 431 -11.60 -29.72 -12.41
C CYS A 431 -11.93 -31.15 -12.89
N PRO A 432 -12.63 -31.96 -12.07
CA PRO A 432 -13.11 -33.28 -12.48
C PRO A 432 -13.90 -33.22 -13.80
N THR A 433 -13.66 -34.17 -14.68
CA THR A 433 -14.32 -34.24 -16.00
C THR A 433 -15.40 -35.32 -16.02
N PHE A 434 -16.54 -35.03 -16.65
CA PHE A 434 -17.71 -35.91 -16.74
C PHE A 434 -17.88 -36.57 -18.11
N GLY A 435 -17.24 -36.03 -19.16
CA GLY A 435 -17.41 -36.51 -20.52
C GLY A 435 -16.45 -35.86 -21.51
N SER A 436 -16.79 -35.94 -22.79
CA SER A 436 -16.11 -35.22 -23.87
C SER A 436 -16.47 -33.74 -23.88
N ALA A 437 -15.61 -32.90 -24.47
CA ALA A 437 -15.92 -31.49 -24.68
C ALA A 437 -17.03 -31.34 -25.73
N ASP A 438 -18.19 -30.82 -25.34
CA ASP A 438 -19.28 -30.48 -26.25
C ASP A 438 -20.11 -29.34 -25.65
N VAL A 439 -20.97 -28.74 -26.45
CA VAL A 439 -21.78 -27.58 -26.08
C VAL A 439 -23.19 -28.02 -25.69
N LEU A 440 -23.59 -27.76 -24.45
CA LEU A 440 -25.00 -27.81 -24.04
C LEU A 440 -25.54 -26.37 -23.92
N PRO A 441 -26.53 -25.96 -24.75
CA PRO A 441 -27.10 -24.62 -24.68
C PRO A 441 -27.98 -24.44 -23.44
N CYS A 442 -27.87 -23.27 -22.82
CA CYS A 442 -28.66 -22.88 -21.64
C CYS A 442 -29.74 -21.82 -21.95
N SER A 443 -29.77 -21.27 -23.17
CA SER A 443 -30.82 -20.36 -23.65
C SER A 443 -31.16 -20.61 -25.13
N GLU A 444 -32.25 -20.01 -25.63
CA GLU A 444 -32.84 -20.39 -26.92
C GLU A 444 -31.98 -20.07 -28.18
N ARG A 445 -31.70 -21.15 -28.91
CA ARG A 445 -31.60 -21.37 -30.37
C ARG A 445 -30.70 -20.45 -31.22
N GLN A 446 -29.46 -20.91 -31.36
CA GLN A 446 -28.68 -20.76 -32.58
C GLN A 446 -27.95 -22.07 -32.96
N ILE A 447 -28.69 -23.06 -33.51
CA ILE A 447 -28.20 -24.44 -33.78
C ILE A 447 -26.90 -24.47 -34.62
N ASN A 448 -26.77 -23.61 -35.63
CA ASN A 448 -25.58 -23.59 -36.49
C ASN A 448 -24.34 -23.01 -35.79
N TYR A 449 -24.52 -22.12 -34.82
CA TYR A 449 -23.42 -21.53 -34.04
C TYR A 449 -22.93 -22.52 -32.99
N LEU A 450 -23.85 -23.18 -32.26
CA LEU A 450 -23.51 -24.22 -31.29
C LEU A 450 -22.70 -25.37 -31.92
N LYS A 451 -22.99 -25.74 -33.18
CA LYS A 451 -22.19 -26.73 -33.93
C LYS A 451 -20.76 -26.25 -34.22
N LYS A 452 -20.57 -24.98 -34.60
CA LYS A 452 -19.23 -24.40 -34.81
C LYS A 452 -18.44 -24.36 -33.52
N LEU A 453 -19.07 -23.91 -32.44
CA LEU A 453 -18.48 -23.84 -31.11
C LEU A 453 -18.12 -25.23 -30.57
N SER A 454 -19.00 -26.22 -30.74
CA SER A 454 -18.74 -27.63 -30.41
C SER A 454 -17.54 -28.18 -31.18
N THR A 455 -17.49 -27.92 -32.50
CA THR A 455 -16.34 -28.32 -33.32
C THR A 455 -15.06 -27.63 -32.85
N HIS A 456 -15.13 -26.34 -32.48
CA HIS A 456 -14.00 -25.59 -31.97
C HIS A 456 -13.48 -26.16 -30.64
N LEU A 457 -14.36 -26.39 -29.66
CA LEU A 457 -14.02 -26.99 -28.36
C LEU A 457 -13.40 -28.39 -28.50
N ASN A 458 -13.90 -29.20 -29.43
CA ASN A 458 -13.36 -30.54 -29.70
C ASN A 458 -12.00 -30.52 -30.42
N SER A 459 -11.75 -29.52 -31.27
CA SER A 459 -10.55 -29.44 -32.09
C SER A 459 -9.38 -28.71 -31.43
N CYS A 460 -9.64 -27.93 -30.38
CA CYS A 460 -8.61 -27.11 -29.76
C CYS A 460 -7.69 -27.94 -28.85
N GLN A 461 -6.40 -27.96 -29.18
CA GLN A 461 -5.39 -28.44 -28.25
C GLN A 461 -5.17 -27.37 -27.19
N SER A 462 -5.57 -27.64 -25.94
CA SER A 462 -5.36 -26.69 -24.85
C SER A 462 -3.86 -26.45 -24.65
N ILE A 463 -3.41 -25.21 -24.94
CA ILE A 463 -2.04 -24.79 -24.70
C ILE A 463 -1.92 -24.38 -23.23
N ARG A 464 -0.87 -24.91 -22.58
CA ARG A 464 -0.41 -24.68 -21.20
C ARG A 464 -1.11 -23.53 -20.46
N SER A 465 -1.86 -23.90 -19.43
CA SER A 465 -2.40 -22.96 -18.44
C SER A 465 -1.26 -22.25 -17.69
N LEU A 466 -1.51 -21.00 -17.30
CA LEU A 466 -0.73 -20.33 -16.27
C LEU A 466 -0.57 -21.24 -15.04
N PRO A 467 0.57 -21.20 -14.34
CA PRO A 467 0.64 -21.75 -13.00
C PRO A 467 -0.32 -20.93 -12.12
N LEU A 468 -1.47 -21.52 -11.83
CA LEU A 468 -2.44 -21.01 -10.88
C LEU A 468 -2.22 -21.73 -9.56
N TYR A 469 -2.38 -21.04 -8.44
CA TYR A 469 -2.21 -21.63 -7.12
C TYR A 469 -3.44 -21.34 -6.28
N SER A 470 -4.09 -22.40 -5.81
CA SER A 470 -5.20 -22.34 -4.87
C SER A 470 -5.49 -23.76 -4.36
N THR A 471 -5.84 -23.87 -3.09
CA THR A 471 -6.31 -25.13 -2.49
C THR A 471 -7.80 -25.37 -2.74
N ASP A 472 -8.58 -24.30 -2.87
CA ASP A 472 -10.04 -24.33 -2.85
C ASP A 472 -10.69 -24.25 -4.23
N HIS A 473 -9.89 -23.91 -5.25
CA HIS A 473 -10.35 -23.75 -6.64
C HIS A 473 -9.75 -24.82 -7.56
N CYS A 474 -10.42 -25.05 -8.69
CA CYS A 474 -9.92 -25.83 -9.82
C CYS A 474 -10.19 -25.05 -11.12
N PHE A 475 -9.52 -25.43 -12.20
CA PHE A 475 -9.68 -24.74 -13.48
C PHE A 475 -10.31 -25.64 -14.57
N GLN A 476 -11.08 -25.02 -15.45
CA GLN A 476 -11.76 -25.63 -16.60
C GLN A 476 -11.19 -25.03 -17.89
N LYS A 477 -10.75 -25.89 -18.81
CA LYS A 477 -10.16 -25.50 -20.09
C LYS A 477 -11.24 -25.33 -21.15
N ASN A 478 -11.32 -24.14 -21.74
CA ASN A 478 -12.25 -23.81 -22.82
C ASN A 478 -11.44 -23.19 -23.99
N CYS A 479 -10.58 -24.01 -24.60
CA CYS A 479 -9.59 -23.59 -25.61
C CYS A 479 -8.60 -22.55 -25.09
N ASP A 480 -8.66 -21.32 -25.62
CA ASP A 480 -7.79 -20.21 -25.24
C ASP A 480 -8.22 -19.54 -23.92
N ASN A 481 -9.42 -19.85 -23.44
CA ASN A 481 -9.99 -19.31 -22.21
C ASN A 481 -9.96 -20.34 -21.08
N VAL A 482 -9.74 -19.85 -19.85
CA VAL A 482 -9.76 -20.69 -18.63
C VAL A 482 -10.82 -20.15 -17.68
N LEU A 483 -11.73 -21.02 -17.25
CA LEU A 483 -12.69 -20.71 -16.19
C LEU A 483 -12.17 -21.30 -14.88
N ILE A 484 -12.03 -20.48 -13.85
CA ILE A 484 -11.67 -20.89 -12.49
C ILE A 484 -12.97 -20.97 -11.69
N VAL A 485 -13.18 -22.12 -11.05
CA VAL A 485 -14.34 -22.38 -10.20
C VAL A 485 -13.90 -22.89 -8.84
N HIS A 486 -14.71 -22.61 -7.83
CA HIS A 486 -14.54 -23.18 -6.51
C HIS A 486 -14.86 -24.69 -6.55
N LYS A 487 -14.11 -25.52 -5.81
CA LYS A 487 -14.29 -26.99 -5.76
C LYS A 487 -15.62 -27.42 -5.12
N LYS A 488 -16.22 -26.54 -4.32
CA LYS A 488 -17.57 -26.69 -3.74
C LYS A 488 -18.55 -25.72 -4.41
N GLU A 489 -19.85 -25.94 -4.20
CA GLU A 489 -20.89 -25.04 -4.68
C GLU A 489 -20.73 -23.63 -4.09
N ASP A 490 -20.38 -22.68 -4.95
CA ASP A 490 -20.04 -21.31 -4.60
C ASP A 490 -20.18 -20.42 -5.85
N SER A 491 -20.53 -19.16 -5.66
CA SER A 491 -20.71 -18.17 -6.75
C SER A 491 -19.43 -17.49 -7.21
N ARG A 492 -18.32 -17.60 -6.46
CA ARG A 492 -17.02 -17.04 -6.86
C ARG A 492 -16.47 -17.80 -8.05
N ARG A 493 -16.16 -17.06 -9.11
CA ARG A 493 -15.75 -17.57 -10.41
C ARG A 493 -14.81 -16.55 -11.04
N ALA A 494 -13.89 -17.00 -11.88
CA ALA A 494 -13.05 -16.12 -12.67
C ALA A 494 -12.83 -16.65 -14.07
N VAL A 495 -12.69 -15.77 -15.04
CA VAL A 495 -12.38 -16.13 -16.43
C VAL A 495 -11.08 -15.45 -16.82
N ILE A 496 -10.19 -16.24 -17.43
CA ILE A 496 -8.96 -15.79 -18.04
C ILE A 496 -9.15 -15.84 -19.56
N GLU A 497 -8.87 -14.73 -20.23
CA GLU A 497 -9.09 -14.53 -21.66
C GLU A 497 -7.89 -13.84 -22.31
N THR A 498 -7.59 -14.20 -23.57
CA THR A 498 -6.66 -13.43 -24.41
C THR A 498 -7.43 -12.77 -25.54
N LEU A 499 -7.54 -11.44 -25.50
CA LEU A 499 -8.27 -10.67 -26.49
C LEU A 499 -7.32 -10.14 -27.57
N SER A 500 -7.72 -10.24 -28.85
CA SER A 500 -6.94 -9.72 -29.97
C SER A 500 -7.83 -8.95 -30.94
N ARG A 501 -7.29 -7.91 -31.60
CA ARG A 501 -8.06 -7.10 -32.54
C ARG A 501 -8.68 -7.91 -33.67
N THR A 502 -8.04 -9.01 -34.09
CA THR A 502 -8.59 -9.90 -35.11
C THR A 502 -9.82 -10.67 -34.63
N SER A 503 -9.95 -10.96 -33.32
CA SER A 503 -11.16 -11.58 -32.77
C SER A 503 -12.28 -10.56 -32.53
N SER A 504 -11.97 -9.32 -32.15
CA SER A 504 -12.97 -8.25 -31.95
C SER A 504 -13.46 -7.58 -33.25
N SER A 505 -12.69 -7.64 -34.35
CA SER A 505 -13.08 -7.08 -35.66
C SER A 505 -14.28 -7.79 -36.32
N LYS A 506 -14.70 -8.95 -35.81
CA LYS A 506 -16.06 -9.43 -36.01
C LYS A 506 -16.96 -8.63 -35.09
N LYS A 507 -17.37 -7.42 -35.55
CA LYS A 507 -18.56 -6.78 -35.00
C LYS A 507 -19.66 -7.83 -34.99
N SER A 508 -19.97 -8.36 -33.82
CA SER A 508 -21.26 -8.99 -33.55
C SER A 508 -22.27 -7.93 -33.93
N SER A 509 -22.85 -8.06 -35.13
CA SER A 509 -24.08 -7.38 -35.47
C SER A 509 -25.02 -7.54 -34.28
N SER A 510 -25.78 -6.50 -33.97
CA SER A 510 -26.83 -6.49 -32.94
C SER A 510 -27.91 -7.58 -33.12
N SER A 511 -27.74 -8.50 -34.06
CA SER A 511 -28.56 -9.66 -34.37
C SER A 511 -27.97 -11.02 -33.94
N ASP A 512 -26.74 -11.11 -33.42
CA ASP A 512 -26.21 -12.36 -32.85
C ASP A 512 -26.67 -12.48 -31.39
N GLY A 513 -27.72 -13.29 -31.16
CA GLY A 513 -28.49 -13.35 -29.92
C GLY A 513 -27.68 -13.54 -28.63
N ASN A 514 -28.32 -13.14 -27.51
CA ASN A 514 -27.83 -13.34 -26.16
C ASN A 514 -27.98 -14.83 -25.77
N PHE A 515 -27.07 -15.67 -26.23
CA PHE A 515 -27.07 -17.10 -25.90
C PHE A 515 -26.06 -17.42 -24.79
N SER A 516 -26.32 -18.48 -24.03
CA SER A 516 -25.35 -19.04 -23.08
C SER A 516 -25.26 -20.56 -23.25
N TYR A 517 -24.12 -21.13 -22.84
CA TYR A 517 -23.85 -22.57 -22.94
C TYR A 517 -22.95 -23.05 -21.79
N ILE A 518 -22.93 -24.36 -21.57
CA ILE A 518 -21.91 -25.03 -20.75
C ILE A 518 -21.07 -25.98 -21.60
N ASN A 519 -19.84 -26.21 -21.14
CA ASN A 519 -18.98 -27.26 -21.67
C ASN A 519 -19.30 -28.58 -20.96
N THR A 520 -19.83 -29.55 -21.69
CA THR A 520 -20.26 -30.86 -21.18
C THR A 520 -19.11 -31.73 -20.63
N LYS A 521 -17.86 -31.34 -20.90
CA LYS A 521 -16.70 -31.90 -20.22
C LYS A 521 -16.75 -31.71 -18.71
N TYR A 522 -17.32 -30.60 -18.23
CA TYR A 522 -17.28 -30.20 -16.81
C TYR A 522 -18.65 -30.12 -16.12
N SER A 523 -19.76 -30.01 -16.87
CA SER A 523 -21.10 -30.00 -16.29
C SER A 523 -22.14 -30.55 -17.26
N SER A 524 -23.14 -31.27 -16.76
CA SER A 524 -24.32 -31.70 -17.51
C SER A 524 -25.53 -30.78 -17.32
N GLU A 525 -25.44 -29.80 -16.43
CA GLU A 525 -26.57 -28.96 -16.03
C GLU A 525 -26.23 -27.47 -16.16
N CYS A 526 -27.19 -26.73 -16.69
CA CYS A 526 -27.12 -25.28 -16.77
C CYS A 526 -27.37 -24.67 -15.38
N PRO A 527 -26.63 -23.61 -15.00
CA PRO A 527 -26.91 -22.88 -13.77
C PRO A 527 -28.36 -22.37 -13.75
N ALA A 528 -29.01 -22.41 -12.59
CA ALA A 528 -30.35 -21.87 -12.42
C ALA A 528 -30.30 -20.34 -12.53
N PHE A 529 -30.86 -19.79 -13.60
CA PHE A 529 -30.90 -18.36 -13.84
C PHE A 529 -32.18 -17.74 -13.30
N LYS A 530 -32.05 -16.65 -12.54
CA LYS A 530 -33.16 -15.74 -12.21
C LYS A 530 -32.80 -14.38 -12.83
N GLY A 531 -33.74 -13.74 -13.53
CA GLY A 531 -33.56 -12.36 -14.04
C GLY A 531 -32.74 -12.18 -15.33
N SER A 532 -32.40 -10.92 -15.62
CA SER A 532 -31.61 -10.49 -16.78
C SER A 532 -30.12 -10.54 -16.44
N GLN A 533 -29.40 -11.52 -16.98
CA GLN A 533 -28.00 -11.77 -16.63
C GLN A 533 -27.02 -11.05 -17.55
N THR A 534 -25.88 -10.64 -17.00
CA THR A 534 -24.76 -10.09 -17.76
C THR A 534 -23.52 -10.95 -17.59
N PHE A 535 -22.68 -10.99 -18.63
CA PHE A 535 -21.38 -11.63 -18.55
C PHE A 535 -20.39 -10.69 -17.91
N PHE A 536 -19.59 -11.18 -16.97
CA PHE A 536 -18.52 -10.39 -16.35
C PHE A 536 -17.18 -10.50 -17.10
N THR A 537 -17.15 -11.27 -18.19
CA THR A 537 -16.01 -11.41 -19.12
C THR A 537 -15.68 -10.08 -19.79
N ALA A 538 -14.47 -9.99 -20.33
CA ALA A 538 -14.06 -8.86 -21.15
C ALA A 538 -14.24 -9.14 -22.65
N GLY A 539 -14.23 -10.42 -23.05
CA GLY A 539 -14.46 -10.83 -24.44
C GLY A 539 -15.93 -10.76 -24.85
N PHE A 540 -16.16 -10.50 -26.14
CA PHE A 540 -17.49 -10.52 -26.78
C PHE A 540 -17.67 -11.72 -27.72
N ASP A 541 -16.74 -12.67 -27.72
CA ASP A 541 -16.76 -13.82 -28.62
C ASP A 541 -17.70 -14.93 -28.12
N GLU A 542 -17.90 -15.96 -28.96
CA GLU A 542 -18.77 -17.09 -28.59
C GLU A 542 -18.22 -17.85 -27.37
N ILE A 543 -16.92 -17.83 -27.13
CA ILE A 543 -16.27 -18.59 -26.05
C ILE A 543 -16.49 -17.88 -24.71
N SER A 544 -16.57 -16.55 -24.68
CA SER A 544 -16.86 -15.77 -23.47
C SER A 544 -18.31 -15.92 -22.97
N LYS A 545 -19.22 -16.44 -23.80
CA LYS A 545 -20.64 -16.67 -23.48
C LYS A 545 -20.93 -17.92 -22.61
N LEU A 546 -19.98 -18.31 -21.76
CA LEU A 546 -20.16 -19.42 -20.82
C LEU A 546 -21.22 -19.05 -19.77
N ALA A 547 -22.19 -19.94 -19.56
CA ALA A 547 -23.24 -19.79 -18.55
C ALA A 547 -22.67 -19.55 -17.14
N SER A 548 -21.55 -20.19 -16.80
CA SER A 548 -20.87 -20.01 -15.51
C SER A 548 -20.09 -18.70 -15.38
N ALA A 549 -20.02 -17.90 -16.44
CA ALA A 549 -19.44 -16.55 -16.45
C ALA A 549 -20.51 -15.45 -16.42
N GLN A 550 -21.76 -15.81 -16.13
CA GLN A 550 -22.88 -14.89 -15.94
C GLN A 550 -23.09 -14.59 -14.46
N TYR A 551 -23.48 -13.35 -14.18
CA TYR A 551 -23.89 -12.91 -12.85
C TYR A 551 -24.97 -11.84 -12.95
N GLU A 552 -25.81 -11.74 -11.93
CA GLU A 552 -26.83 -10.70 -11.83
C GLU A 552 -26.25 -9.52 -11.05
N PHE A 553 -25.84 -8.48 -11.78
CA PHE A 553 -25.32 -7.26 -11.15
C PHE A 553 -26.43 -6.23 -10.95
N PRO A 554 -26.32 -5.39 -9.91
CA PRO A 554 -27.19 -4.24 -9.74
C PRO A 554 -27.10 -3.29 -10.94
N GLU A 555 -28.22 -2.66 -11.32
CA GLU A 555 -28.26 -1.75 -12.48
C GLU A 555 -27.26 -0.59 -12.35
N ARG A 556 -27.12 -0.02 -11.14
CA ARG A 556 -26.12 1.01 -10.85
C ARG A 556 -24.69 0.53 -11.10
N PHE A 557 -24.37 -0.69 -10.67
CA PHE A 557 -23.04 -1.28 -10.89
C PHE A 557 -22.77 -1.47 -12.39
N LEU A 558 -23.75 -1.96 -13.15
CA LEU A 558 -23.63 -2.11 -14.60
C LEU A 558 -23.30 -0.80 -15.28
N ASN A 559 -24.05 0.27 -14.96
CA ASN A 559 -23.93 1.57 -15.61
C ASN A 559 -22.68 2.35 -15.19
N ASN A 560 -22.34 2.32 -13.90
CA ASN A 560 -21.24 3.13 -13.36
C ASN A 560 -19.87 2.42 -13.46
N ILE A 561 -19.85 1.09 -13.52
CA ILE A 561 -18.60 0.30 -13.44
C ILE A 561 -18.42 -0.59 -14.66
N LEU A 562 -19.29 -1.59 -14.84
CA LEU A 562 -19.01 -2.67 -15.79
C LEU A 562 -19.01 -2.17 -17.25
N LEU A 563 -19.95 -1.30 -17.61
CA LEU A 563 -20.02 -0.70 -18.94
C LEU A 563 -18.82 0.22 -19.22
N PRO A 564 -18.49 1.22 -18.38
CA PRO A 564 -17.31 2.04 -18.60
C PRO A 564 -16.00 1.26 -18.61
N LEU A 565 -15.84 0.26 -17.73
CA LEU A 565 -14.67 -0.62 -17.74
C LEU A 565 -14.56 -1.41 -19.04
N SER A 566 -15.68 -1.88 -19.59
CA SER A 566 -15.70 -2.62 -20.87
C SER A 566 -15.32 -1.71 -22.04
N ILE A 567 -15.85 -0.48 -22.08
CA ILE A 567 -15.45 0.54 -23.07
C ILE A 567 -13.95 0.82 -22.98
N LYS A 568 -13.43 1.02 -21.77
CA LYS A 568 -11.99 1.28 -21.54
C LYS A 568 -11.13 0.05 -21.92
N THR A 569 -11.62 -1.15 -21.65
CA THR A 569 -10.94 -2.40 -22.06
C THR A 569 -10.86 -2.51 -23.58
N GLU A 570 -11.92 -2.15 -24.30
CA GLU A 570 -11.92 -2.09 -25.78
C GLU A 570 -10.97 -1.01 -26.31
N GLU A 571 -10.94 0.17 -25.69
CA GLU A 571 -9.99 1.24 -26.01
C GLU A 571 -8.54 0.73 -25.91
N TYR A 572 -8.21 0.02 -24.84
CA TYR A 572 -6.88 -0.59 -24.65
C TYR A 572 -6.60 -1.71 -25.64
N LEU A 573 -7.58 -2.56 -25.94
CA LEU A 573 -7.43 -3.58 -26.98
C LEU A 573 -7.14 -2.94 -28.35
N ASN A 574 -7.81 -1.84 -28.69
CA ASN A 574 -7.57 -1.10 -29.93
C ASN A 574 -6.18 -0.46 -29.96
N ARG A 575 -5.72 0.06 -28.83
CA ARG A 575 -4.41 0.70 -28.69
C ARG A 575 -3.24 -0.28 -28.74
N PHE A 576 -3.35 -1.42 -28.05
CA PHE A 576 -2.24 -2.38 -27.90
C PHE A 576 -2.36 -3.60 -28.81
N GLY A 577 -3.51 -3.78 -29.47
CA GLY A 577 -3.80 -4.86 -30.43
C GLY A 577 -4.02 -6.23 -29.80
N THR A 578 -3.41 -6.53 -28.66
CA THR A 578 -3.66 -7.75 -27.85
C THR A 578 -3.55 -7.41 -26.38
N ILE A 579 -4.51 -7.88 -25.59
CA ILE A 579 -4.51 -7.78 -24.12
C ILE A 579 -4.88 -9.12 -23.53
N PHE A 580 -4.29 -9.43 -22.38
CA PHE A 580 -4.62 -10.59 -21.57
C PHE A 580 -5.44 -10.11 -20.38
N VAL A 581 -6.58 -10.75 -20.11
CA VAL A 581 -7.55 -10.28 -19.12
C VAL A 581 -7.95 -11.40 -18.17
N ILE A 582 -8.01 -11.09 -16.88
CA ILE A 582 -8.60 -11.94 -15.84
C ILE A 582 -9.76 -11.16 -15.24
N SER A 583 -10.99 -11.66 -15.33
CA SER A 583 -12.15 -11.05 -14.69
C SER A 583 -12.79 -12.03 -13.73
N GLY A 584 -13.21 -11.61 -12.54
CA GLY A 584 -13.81 -12.53 -11.59
C GLY A 584 -14.60 -11.87 -10.47
N LEU A 585 -15.24 -12.74 -9.69
CA LEU A 585 -16.10 -12.41 -8.57
C LEU A 585 -15.43 -12.87 -7.27
N ALA A 586 -15.49 -12.03 -6.25
CA ALA A 586 -14.92 -12.27 -4.93
C ALA A 586 -15.96 -11.98 -3.83
N ALA A 587 -15.75 -12.60 -2.66
CA ALA A 587 -16.54 -12.37 -1.47
C ALA A 587 -15.59 -12.02 -0.32
N ASP A 588 -15.89 -10.88 0.30
CA ASP A 588 -15.22 -10.27 1.45
C ASP A 588 -16.34 -9.53 2.19
N SER A 589 -16.97 -10.24 3.13
CA SER A 589 -18.15 -9.74 3.84
C SER A 589 -17.79 -9.06 5.15
N ASP A 590 -16.61 -9.34 5.70
CA ASP A 590 -16.08 -8.73 6.91
C ASP A 590 -15.14 -7.54 6.62
N LEU A 591 -14.96 -7.20 5.34
CA LEU A 591 -14.27 -6.01 4.83
C LEU A 591 -12.80 -5.95 5.24
N ASP A 592 -12.14 -7.12 5.25
CA ASP A 592 -10.75 -7.24 5.64
C ASP A 592 -9.76 -7.42 4.48
N GLY A 593 -10.27 -7.35 3.24
CA GLY A 593 -9.51 -7.47 2.02
C GLY A 593 -9.01 -8.89 1.75
N ILE A 594 -9.59 -9.91 2.38
CA ILE A 594 -9.26 -11.31 2.21
C ILE A 594 -10.52 -12.08 1.80
N SER A 595 -10.36 -13.12 0.97
CA SER A 595 -11.49 -13.95 0.56
C SER A 595 -12.15 -14.65 1.74
N ASP A 596 -13.48 -14.57 1.82
CA ASP A 596 -14.29 -15.26 2.82
C ASP A 596 -14.04 -16.79 2.79
N SER A 597 -13.70 -17.40 3.93
CA SER A 597 -13.55 -18.86 4.02
C SER A 597 -14.87 -19.61 3.88
N LYS A 598 -16.00 -18.93 4.16
CA LYS A 598 -17.34 -19.49 4.05
C LYS A 598 -17.75 -19.60 2.58
N VAL A 599 -18.33 -20.74 2.20
CA VAL A 599 -18.88 -20.93 0.86
C VAL A 599 -20.31 -20.42 0.74
N SER A 600 -20.76 -20.21 -0.49
CA SER A 600 -22.13 -19.79 -0.83
C SER A 600 -22.49 -18.40 -0.30
N VAL A 601 -21.48 -17.56 -0.07
CA VAL A 601 -21.65 -16.13 0.19
C VAL A 601 -21.82 -15.42 -1.15
N PRO A 602 -22.84 -14.55 -1.31
CA PRO A 602 -22.98 -13.74 -2.52
C PRO A 602 -21.70 -12.92 -2.77
N PRO A 603 -21.25 -12.80 -4.03
CA PRO A 603 -20.11 -11.95 -4.35
C PRO A 603 -20.32 -10.52 -3.88
N THR A 604 -19.36 -10.01 -3.11
CA THR A 604 -19.34 -8.61 -2.65
C THR A 604 -18.50 -7.74 -3.57
N HIS A 605 -17.62 -8.33 -4.38
CA HIS A 605 -16.71 -7.61 -5.25
C HIS A 605 -16.60 -8.24 -6.64
N PHE A 606 -16.29 -7.40 -7.62
CA PHE A 606 -15.84 -7.79 -8.94
C PHE A 606 -14.42 -7.25 -9.16
N TYR A 607 -13.55 -8.05 -9.77
CA TYR A 607 -12.19 -7.65 -10.10
C TYR A 607 -11.86 -7.89 -11.57
N ARG A 608 -10.93 -7.07 -12.10
CA ARG A 608 -10.37 -7.25 -13.44
C ARG A 608 -8.87 -6.94 -13.43
N ILE A 609 -8.07 -7.84 -14.00
CA ILE A 609 -6.65 -7.63 -14.30
C ILE A 609 -6.49 -7.56 -15.81
N ILE A 610 -5.85 -6.50 -16.32
CA ILE A 610 -5.53 -6.30 -17.73
C ILE A 610 -4.02 -6.24 -17.86
N ILE A 611 -3.46 -7.05 -18.77
CA ILE A 611 -2.03 -7.19 -19.00
C ILE A 611 -1.74 -6.99 -20.47
N THR A 612 -0.72 -6.21 -20.78
CA THR A 612 -0.26 -6.02 -22.16
C THR A 612 1.25 -5.82 -22.24
N CYS A 613 1.77 -5.86 -23.46
CA CYS A 613 3.14 -5.48 -23.78
C CYS A 613 3.13 -4.14 -24.51
N LYS A 614 3.99 -3.21 -24.09
CA LYS A 614 4.26 -1.99 -24.87
C LYS A 614 4.89 -2.34 -26.23
N GLY A 615 5.70 -3.41 -26.27
CA GLY A 615 6.31 -3.96 -27.48
C GLY A 615 5.67 -5.28 -27.91
N SER A 616 6.50 -6.22 -28.36
CA SER A 616 6.03 -7.51 -28.87
C SER A 616 5.88 -8.56 -27.76
N TRP A 617 4.87 -9.41 -27.90
CA TRP A 617 4.69 -10.60 -27.08
C TRP A 617 5.71 -11.68 -27.49
N LEU A 618 6.41 -12.26 -26.52
CA LEU A 618 7.16 -13.50 -26.70
C LEU A 618 6.23 -14.72 -26.58
N SER A 619 5.27 -14.64 -25.68
CA SER A 619 4.17 -15.59 -25.52
C SER A 619 2.91 -14.84 -25.10
N LYS A 620 1.76 -15.22 -25.65
CA LYS A 620 0.45 -14.66 -25.27
C LYS A 620 -0.25 -15.50 -24.20
N ASN A 621 0.10 -16.78 -24.09
CA ASN A 621 -0.44 -17.70 -23.09
C ASN A 621 0.66 -18.72 -22.67
N PRO A 622 1.29 -18.53 -21.50
CA PRO A 622 1.06 -17.45 -20.54
C PRO A 622 1.60 -16.11 -21.07
N PRO A 623 1.06 -14.96 -20.59
CA PRO A 623 1.48 -13.63 -21.02
C PRO A 623 2.94 -13.36 -20.68
N LEU A 624 3.77 -13.08 -21.69
CA LEU A 624 5.18 -12.75 -21.54
C LEU A 624 5.62 -11.79 -22.64
N CYS A 625 6.11 -10.62 -22.24
CA CYS A 625 6.71 -9.64 -23.13
C CYS A 625 8.16 -10.01 -23.46
N LYS A 626 8.70 -9.42 -24.52
CA LYS A 626 10.11 -9.61 -24.90
C LYS A 626 11.06 -9.21 -23.76
N THR A 627 10.72 -8.15 -23.02
CA THR A 627 11.42 -7.69 -21.82
C THR A 627 10.40 -7.45 -20.70
N TYR A 628 10.83 -7.56 -19.45
CA TYR A 628 9.93 -7.38 -18.29
C TYR A 628 9.44 -5.93 -18.19
N GLU A 629 10.30 -4.97 -18.53
CA GLU A 629 10.04 -3.53 -18.47
C GLU A 629 8.96 -3.09 -19.46
N GLU A 630 8.70 -3.88 -20.51
CA GLU A 630 7.61 -3.64 -21.47
C GLU A 630 6.25 -4.12 -20.96
N MET A 631 6.23 -4.93 -19.89
CA MET A 631 4.99 -5.50 -19.35
C MET A 631 4.22 -4.43 -18.58
N LYS A 632 2.98 -4.18 -19.00
CA LYS A 632 2.07 -3.25 -18.33
C LYS A 632 0.93 -4.03 -17.69
N VAL A 633 0.59 -3.66 -16.47
CA VAL A 633 -0.57 -4.20 -15.74
C VAL A 633 -1.46 -3.07 -15.23
N LEU A 634 -2.78 -3.29 -15.33
CA LEU A 634 -3.82 -2.60 -14.58
C LEU A 634 -4.65 -3.65 -13.86
N ALA A 635 -4.83 -3.53 -12.56
CA ALA A 635 -5.75 -4.35 -11.81
C ALA A 635 -6.80 -3.44 -11.14
N PHE A 636 -8.01 -3.95 -10.98
CA PHE A 636 -9.14 -3.24 -10.41
C PHE A 636 -9.92 -4.16 -9.46
N VAL A 637 -10.45 -3.59 -8.39
CA VAL A 637 -11.38 -4.24 -7.45
C VAL A 637 -12.51 -3.26 -7.16
N PHE A 638 -13.73 -3.66 -7.50
CA PHE A 638 -14.93 -2.83 -7.32
C PHE A 638 -15.92 -3.52 -6.39
N PRO A 639 -16.48 -2.82 -5.39
CA PRO A 639 -17.57 -3.34 -4.58
C PRO A 639 -18.86 -3.40 -5.41
N ILE A 640 -19.61 -4.49 -5.26
CA ILE A 640 -20.91 -4.69 -5.90
C ILE A 640 -21.97 -4.13 -4.96
N LEU A 641 -22.54 -2.98 -5.31
CA LEU A 641 -23.47 -2.23 -4.46
C LEU A 641 -24.80 -1.99 -5.17
N ASP A 642 -25.89 -2.16 -4.43
CA ASP A 642 -27.25 -1.80 -4.86
C ASP A 642 -27.60 -0.32 -4.59
N GLY A 643 -27.04 0.22 -3.50
CA GLY A 643 -27.33 1.56 -3.00
C GLY A 643 -26.58 2.67 -3.72
N LYS A 644 -26.89 3.92 -3.35
CA LYS A 644 -26.07 5.06 -3.76
C LYS A 644 -24.68 4.97 -3.15
N SER A 645 -23.68 5.44 -3.87
CA SER A 645 -22.28 5.46 -3.42
C SER A 645 -21.58 6.72 -3.91
N THR A 646 -20.33 6.94 -3.48
CA THR A 646 -19.54 8.06 -4.02
C THR A 646 -19.38 8.00 -5.55
N MET A 647 -19.48 6.80 -6.15
CA MET A 647 -19.25 6.58 -7.58
C MET A 647 -20.33 7.26 -8.44
N ASP A 648 -21.53 7.49 -7.90
CA ASP A 648 -22.65 8.10 -8.64
C ASP A 648 -22.40 9.57 -9.03
N CYS A 649 -21.42 10.23 -8.41
CA CYS A 649 -21.06 11.63 -8.71
C CYS A 649 -19.60 11.79 -9.15
N MET A 650 -18.97 10.72 -9.60
CA MET A 650 -17.64 10.74 -10.19
C MET A 650 -17.75 10.47 -11.69
N SER A 651 -16.83 11.03 -12.49
CA SER A 651 -16.70 10.61 -13.89
C SER A 651 -16.21 9.16 -13.96
N SER A 652 -16.53 8.47 -15.07
CA SER A 652 -16.10 7.07 -15.23
C SER A 652 -14.59 6.88 -15.09
N ASP A 653 -13.77 7.80 -15.63
CA ASP A 653 -12.31 7.70 -15.50
C ASP A 653 -11.83 7.94 -14.06
N GLU A 654 -12.49 8.84 -13.31
CA GLU A 654 -12.21 9.01 -11.88
C GLU A 654 -12.55 7.76 -11.08
N VAL A 655 -13.68 7.11 -11.36
CA VAL A 655 -14.07 5.84 -10.72
C VAL A 655 -13.07 4.74 -11.06
N LEU A 656 -12.78 4.53 -12.35
CA LEU A 656 -11.83 3.49 -12.77
C LEU A 656 -10.45 3.70 -12.14
N LEU A 657 -9.96 4.95 -12.08
CA LEU A 657 -8.68 5.24 -11.45
C LEU A 657 -8.72 5.04 -9.93
N ASP A 658 -9.77 5.45 -9.23
CA ASP A 658 -9.82 5.37 -7.77
C ASP A 658 -9.84 3.93 -7.25
N TYR A 659 -10.41 3.02 -8.03
CA TYR A 659 -10.58 1.60 -7.73
C TYR A 659 -9.59 0.68 -8.47
N THR A 660 -8.51 1.24 -9.05
CA THR A 660 -7.35 0.40 -9.38
C THR A 660 -6.82 -0.25 -8.10
N SER A 661 -6.05 -1.33 -8.24
CA SER A 661 -5.50 -2.11 -7.13
C SER A 661 -4.19 -2.78 -7.58
N THR A 662 -3.44 -3.35 -6.65
CA THR A 662 -2.33 -4.23 -7.01
C THR A 662 -2.86 -5.62 -7.39
N ILE A 663 -2.08 -6.42 -8.12
CA ILE A 663 -2.48 -7.83 -8.35
C ILE A 663 -2.56 -8.57 -7.02
N GLU A 664 -1.68 -8.27 -6.06
CA GLU A 664 -1.76 -8.92 -4.75
C GLU A 664 -3.07 -8.63 -4.02
N ASP A 665 -3.62 -7.41 -4.12
CA ASP A 665 -4.93 -7.11 -3.53
C ASP A 665 -6.03 -7.98 -4.18
N VAL A 666 -5.95 -8.16 -5.50
CA VAL A 666 -6.83 -9.10 -6.23
C VAL A 666 -6.59 -10.55 -5.76
N GLU A 667 -5.34 -10.98 -5.59
CA GLU A 667 -5.03 -12.35 -5.13
C GLU A 667 -5.61 -12.62 -3.75
N ARG A 668 -5.50 -11.65 -2.82
CA ARG A 668 -6.00 -11.75 -1.45
C ARG A 668 -7.52 -11.85 -1.41
N ILE A 669 -8.24 -10.96 -2.11
CA ILE A 669 -9.70 -10.93 -2.08
C ILE A 669 -10.32 -12.09 -2.89
N ALA A 670 -9.64 -12.53 -3.96
CA ALA A 670 -10.08 -13.67 -4.77
C ALA A 670 -9.76 -15.03 -4.14
N GLY A 671 -8.78 -15.11 -3.23
CA GLY A 671 -8.28 -16.39 -2.71
C GLY A 671 -7.57 -17.24 -3.76
N ILE A 672 -7.02 -16.58 -4.79
CA ILE A 672 -6.35 -17.20 -5.93
C ILE A 672 -5.06 -16.46 -6.19
N GLN A 673 -3.96 -17.18 -6.30
CA GLN A 673 -2.68 -16.60 -6.65
C GLN A 673 -2.35 -16.83 -8.11
N PHE A 674 -1.99 -15.74 -8.81
CA PHE A 674 -1.67 -15.72 -10.22
C PHE A 674 -0.14 -15.66 -10.39
N GLN A 675 0.47 -16.68 -10.98
CA GLN A 675 1.84 -16.54 -11.48
C GLN A 675 1.79 -16.07 -12.92
N ILE A 676 1.95 -14.77 -13.12
CA ILE A 676 1.76 -14.13 -14.40
C ILE A 676 3.01 -14.33 -15.26
N GLY A 677 2.89 -15.16 -16.29
CA GLY A 677 3.97 -15.37 -17.25
C GLY A 677 5.10 -16.27 -16.75
N ALA A 678 6.06 -16.53 -17.63
CA ALA A 678 7.32 -17.21 -17.28
C ALA A 678 8.36 -16.19 -16.78
N LEU A 679 7.97 -15.34 -15.83
CA LEU A 679 8.84 -14.37 -15.17
C LEU A 679 9.66 -15.03 -14.05
N SER A 680 10.81 -14.46 -13.73
CA SER A 680 11.55 -14.84 -12.52
C SER A 680 10.71 -14.60 -11.26
N HIS A 681 11.07 -15.23 -10.14
CA HIS A 681 10.38 -15.00 -8.86
C HIS A 681 10.37 -13.52 -8.46
N GLN A 682 11.52 -12.84 -8.57
CA GLN A 682 11.63 -11.42 -8.23
C GLN A 682 10.76 -10.52 -9.11
N GLN A 683 10.72 -10.80 -10.42
CA GLN A 683 9.88 -10.06 -11.35
C GLN A 683 8.39 -10.26 -11.05
N ASN A 684 7.97 -11.47 -10.67
CA ASN A 684 6.59 -11.70 -10.22
C ASN A 684 6.28 -10.90 -8.95
N VAL A 685 7.17 -10.87 -7.96
CA VAL A 685 6.98 -10.07 -6.74
C VAL A 685 6.79 -8.59 -7.07
N TYR A 686 7.60 -8.03 -7.98
CA TYR A 686 7.47 -6.64 -8.41
C TYR A 686 6.21 -6.38 -9.23
N LEU A 687 5.88 -7.26 -10.15
CA LEU A 687 4.65 -7.13 -10.93
C LEU A 687 3.42 -7.15 -10.02
N ARG A 688 3.41 -8.02 -9.01
CA ARG A 688 2.26 -8.18 -8.10
C ARG A 688 2.00 -6.98 -7.23
N ARG A 689 3.07 -6.29 -6.83
CA ARG A 689 3.02 -5.08 -5.99
C ARG A 689 3.15 -3.79 -6.80
N ASN A 690 3.05 -3.87 -8.13
CA ASN A 690 3.07 -2.69 -8.98
C ASN A 690 1.83 -1.82 -8.69
N ILE A 691 2.06 -0.57 -8.31
CA ILE A 691 1.01 0.41 -8.02
C ILE A 691 0.73 1.24 -9.27
N THR A 692 -0.54 1.36 -9.63
CA THR A 692 -1.00 2.17 -10.75
C THR A 692 -1.49 3.51 -10.25
N THR A 693 -0.86 4.60 -10.68
CA THR A 693 -1.31 5.98 -10.36
C THR A 693 -1.98 6.67 -11.55
N SER A 694 -2.11 6.01 -12.71
CA SER A 694 -2.83 6.53 -13.87
C SER A 694 -3.37 5.40 -14.75
N LEU A 695 -4.47 5.68 -15.44
CA LEU A 695 -4.95 4.86 -16.56
C LEU A 695 -3.98 4.99 -17.77
N TRP A 696 -4.01 4.05 -18.73
CA TRP A 696 -3.01 3.98 -19.82
C TRP A 696 -3.18 4.97 -20.95
#